data_AF-A0A094GLR2-F1
#
_entry.id   AF-A0A094GLR2-F1
#
_cell.length_a   1.000
_cell.length_b   1.000
_cell.length_c   1.000
_cell.angle_alpha   90.00
_cell.angle_beta   90.00
_cell.angle_gamma   90.00
#
_symmetry.space_group_name_H-M   'P 1'
#
loop_
_entity.id
_entity.type
_entity.pdbx_description
1 polymer ?
#
loop_
_entity_poly.entity_id
_entity_poly.type
_entity_poly.pdbx_seq_one_letter_code
_entity_poly.pdbx_strand_id
1 'polypeptide(L)'
;MGNSLPSWALTSGWDWLRKEDKPNLSTTTPKPLISPPKAFGDDNSFLQRHVNIAQDYLNTALGDTAIGTGGYLPTAHSQSPDLRKEALTQIISGLHLLHEEHKLNIATVDSLTIGNASLAPVLSQMCRWIGWNDWADSYDIEDAVAEGIAFNSANATMLAQPSLPPSIYDWIEKSLTVNTNTPFMTLTDVKNRTYNNGGSIIEQESTSITPRTSLFRKLFTVVHPSASSIEIVEALYAAGFTTQVLDTLPEALLVPFREALIDCQSHLQVSWGRELLSLVGREDVNMLLFPEQKERVAYASPLAPTHKSTTDVHSICLSLSEQETVGAFDGSAEVDRQSISRLIFKDDRRLIEAAKILNTSKPTLARCEPEPDWSESDLLEAQKVHVQELAIRTLAVPPGRGLLYFSARVPLLTEKFPIGGFNLHCVFKPANNTVGVDKNAFTEEKVCWAFFHAGVSAGLGISRQARGIDTSWILYNKPQELSNRHAGFLLALGLNGHLKCVAKWAAFKYLTPKHTMTSIGLLLGLAASYLGTMDSLITRLLSVHVTRMLPPGAAELNLSPLTQTTGIMGIGLLYCNTQHRRMSEIMLSEIEHIETEVLDEPLRNEGYRLAAGFALGFINLGKGFDLRGLHDMQLTERLLKLAVGSKKVNLVHVLDKATAGAVIAIALIFMKSEDHALARKIDVPSSILQFDYIRPDTFLLRTLATHLIMWSKIEATSSWIEKSLPREYKFKSRLTSVHHLSAEDLPFYNILGGLCFSIALRHSGTGDLRVRDLLVHYLDQFMRICALPASNYDQKLARNTIRNCQDLLALCAATVMAGSGDLVVFRRLRVLRGRDDNETPYGSHMAAHVAIGALFLAGGTHTFGTSNLAIAALMVAFYPLFPTSILDNKSHLQAFRHFWVLATEARCVVARDIDTNMPVSIPLEISLRTDNFTTDTNPSVSRHAPCLLPEIDSIISVGTESREFWNVVLDFEKNPDHLKAFKSTQTIYVRRRPAYDASAAAFHATLQALDDTDGADQHPLEWLFELPAFSMLTTAERALVIPPEGSVGRAAHTSTEGTLVDARLVLEEATLHSGKRDRLQGLKLLFEWASMMQRDGREMQWVRQEVVDRLRAKVWMMSIEGDDDHQ
;
A
#
# COMPACT_ATOMS: atom_id res chain seq x y z
N MET A 1 17.44 -39.17 -40.91
CA MET A 1 16.22 -38.46 -41.35
C MET A 1 16.03 -37.13 -40.59
N GLY A 2 17.01 -36.23 -40.64
CA GLY A 2 16.88 -34.87 -40.09
C GLY A 2 17.86 -33.95 -40.80
N ASN A 3 17.43 -32.74 -41.17
CA ASN A 3 18.34 -31.74 -41.73
C ASN A 3 19.31 -31.30 -40.62
N SER A 4 20.61 -31.44 -40.86
CA SER A 4 21.68 -31.04 -39.93
C SER A 4 21.71 -29.54 -39.60
N LEU A 5 21.03 -28.74 -40.41
CA LEU A 5 20.90 -27.29 -40.26
C LEU A 5 19.42 -26.93 -40.20
N PRO A 6 18.99 -26.06 -39.27
CA PRO A 6 17.62 -25.59 -39.24
C PRO A 6 17.29 -24.86 -40.56
N SER A 7 16.04 -24.94 -41.01
CA SER A 7 15.61 -24.42 -42.31
C SER A 7 15.89 -22.92 -42.51
N TRP A 8 15.89 -22.12 -41.42
CA TRP A 8 16.28 -20.71 -41.46
C TRP A 8 17.77 -20.49 -41.70
N ALA A 9 18.63 -21.42 -41.28
CA ALA A 9 20.06 -21.34 -41.53
C ALA A 9 20.38 -21.54 -43.01
N LEU A 10 19.47 -22.16 -43.79
CA LEU A 10 19.54 -22.36 -45.25
C LEU A 10 19.20 -21.10 -46.08
N THR A 11 18.73 -20.03 -45.43
CA THR A 11 18.38 -18.78 -46.11
C THR A 11 19.62 -17.95 -46.46
N SER A 12 19.62 -17.27 -47.62
CA SER A 12 20.76 -16.48 -48.13
C SER A 12 21.26 -15.39 -47.17
N GLY A 13 20.39 -14.88 -46.30
CA GLY A 13 20.73 -13.88 -45.27
C GLY A 13 21.65 -14.41 -44.17
N TRP A 14 21.71 -15.74 -43.98
CA TRP A 14 22.50 -16.42 -42.96
C TRP A 14 23.69 -17.20 -43.56
N ASP A 15 23.90 -17.11 -44.88
CA ASP A 15 25.04 -17.73 -45.58
C ASP A 15 26.40 -17.23 -45.06
N TRP A 16 26.47 -16.05 -44.44
CA TRP A 16 27.72 -15.51 -43.89
C TRP A 16 28.20 -16.31 -42.67
N LEU A 17 27.28 -16.87 -41.87
CA LEU A 17 27.61 -17.78 -40.77
C LEU A 17 28.16 -19.11 -41.28
N ARG A 18 27.68 -19.60 -42.43
CA ARG A 18 28.24 -20.79 -43.09
C ARG A 18 29.61 -20.54 -43.75
N LYS A 19 30.02 -19.28 -43.89
CA LYS A 19 31.27 -18.88 -44.57
C LYS A 19 32.43 -18.58 -43.61
N GLU A 20 32.25 -18.72 -42.29
CA GLU A 20 33.30 -18.42 -41.30
C GLU A 20 34.46 -19.42 -41.25
N ASP A 21 34.56 -20.39 -42.17
CA ASP A 21 35.78 -21.19 -42.37
C ASP A 21 36.92 -20.44 -43.08
N LYS A 22 36.80 -19.12 -43.32
CA LYS A 22 37.92 -18.28 -43.74
C LYS A 22 38.43 -17.45 -42.55
N PRO A 23 39.60 -17.77 -41.97
CA PRO A 23 40.18 -16.95 -40.92
C PRO A 23 40.73 -15.66 -41.54
N ASN A 24 39.90 -14.63 -41.63
CA ASN A 24 40.35 -13.25 -41.75
C ASN A 24 40.37 -12.63 -40.35
N LEU A 25 41.26 -13.11 -39.47
CA LEU A 25 41.48 -12.51 -38.16
C LEU A 25 42.60 -11.47 -38.25
N SER A 26 42.25 -10.24 -38.65
CA SER A 26 43.03 -9.05 -38.34
C SER A 26 42.63 -8.52 -36.96
N THR A 27 43.02 -9.24 -35.91
CA THR A 27 43.01 -8.71 -34.54
C THR A 27 44.31 -9.07 -33.87
N THR A 28 44.94 -8.06 -33.28
CA THR A 28 46.22 -8.10 -32.59
C THR A 28 46.23 -9.09 -31.43
N THR A 29 46.64 -10.32 -31.71
CA THR A 29 47.14 -11.31 -30.73
C THR A 29 48.63 -11.56 -31.01
N PRO A 30 49.45 -11.91 -29.99
CA PRO A 30 50.88 -12.13 -30.19
C PRO A 30 51.11 -13.23 -31.21
N LYS A 31 52.13 -13.04 -32.06
CA LYS A 31 52.51 -13.95 -33.16
C LYS A 31 52.40 -15.43 -32.72
N PRO A 32 51.77 -16.31 -33.50
CA PRO A 32 51.81 -17.74 -33.21
C PRO A 32 53.27 -18.20 -33.27
N LEU A 33 53.69 -19.01 -32.29
CA LEU A 33 55.05 -19.57 -32.19
C LEU A 33 55.38 -20.59 -33.30
N ILE A 34 54.41 -20.93 -34.16
CA ILE A 34 54.53 -21.93 -35.22
C ILE A 34 53.95 -21.35 -36.50
N SER A 35 54.78 -21.22 -37.55
CA SER A 35 54.34 -21.01 -38.92
C SER A 35 53.94 -22.35 -39.54
N PRO A 36 52.70 -22.53 -40.05
CA PRO A 36 52.32 -23.79 -40.68
C PRO A 36 53.09 -23.97 -42.00
N PRO A 37 53.66 -25.15 -42.29
CA PRO A 37 54.23 -25.41 -43.60
C PRO A 37 53.11 -25.71 -44.60
N LYS A 38 53.22 -25.11 -45.80
CA LYS A 38 52.57 -25.43 -47.09
C LYS A 38 51.12 -25.92 -47.06
N ALA A 39 50.22 -25.05 -47.55
CA ALA A 39 48.91 -25.35 -48.16
C ALA A 39 48.36 -26.77 -47.91
N PHE A 40 47.63 -26.93 -46.81
CA PHE A 40 46.70 -28.05 -46.66
C PHE A 40 45.61 -27.88 -47.73
N GLY A 41 45.45 -28.88 -48.61
CA GLY A 41 44.33 -28.92 -49.55
C GLY A 41 43.00 -29.02 -48.80
N ASP A 42 41.95 -28.45 -49.39
CA ASP A 42 40.59 -28.30 -48.84
C ASP A 42 39.84 -29.63 -48.54
N ASP A 43 40.48 -30.80 -48.70
CA ASP A 43 39.82 -32.12 -48.65
C ASP A 43 39.95 -32.88 -47.31
N ASN A 44 40.69 -32.38 -46.31
CA ASN A 44 40.87 -33.09 -45.04
C ASN A 44 39.78 -32.72 -44.00
N SER A 45 39.11 -33.73 -43.43
CA SER A 45 38.09 -33.53 -42.37
C SER A 45 38.66 -32.79 -41.15
N PHE A 46 37.82 -32.01 -40.47
CA PHE A 46 38.19 -31.22 -39.27
C PHE A 46 39.01 -32.03 -38.25
N LEU A 47 38.58 -33.27 -37.97
CA LEU A 47 39.27 -34.18 -37.05
C LEU A 47 40.66 -34.58 -37.55
N GLN A 48 40.82 -34.97 -38.81
CA GLN A 48 42.13 -35.36 -39.36
C GLN A 48 43.14 -34.21 -39.32
N ARG A 49 42.68 -32.99 -39.61
CA ARG A 49 43.52 -31.78 -39.51
C ARG A 49 44.02 -31.57 -38.07
N HIS A 50 43.14 -31.65 -37.08
CA HIS A 50 43.52 -31.44 -35.68
C HIS A 50 44.36 -32.58 -35.11
N VAL A 51 44.14 -33.83 -35.54
CA VAL A 51 45.01 -34.95 -35.20
C VAL A 51 46.43 -34.75 -35.74
N ASN A 52 46.56 -34.28 -36.99
CA ASN A 52 47.89 -33.98 -37.57
C ASN A 52 48.58 -32.83 -36.82
N ILE A 53 47.85 -31.78 -36.46
CA ILE A 53 48.39 -30.68 -35.64
C ILE A 53 48.81 -31.17 -34.25
N ALA A 54 48.06 -32.09 -33.64
CA ALA A 54 48.43 -32.69 -32.36
C ALA A 54 49.70 -33.54 -32.48
N GLN A 55 49.86 -34.30 -33.58
CA GLN A 55 51.08 -35.03 -33.88
C GLN A 55 52.28 -34.10 -34.11
N ASP A 56 52.07 -32.99 -34.81
CA ASP A 56 53.10 -31.96 -35.00
C ASP A 56 53.49 -31.30 -33.68
N TYR A 57 52.53 -31.04 -32.78
CA TYR A 57 52.80 -30.53 -31.44
C TYR A 57 53.66 -31.50 -30.61
N LEU A 58 53.39 -32.81 -30.67
CA LEU A 58 54.20 -33.83 -29.99
C LEU A 58 55.67 -33.78 -30.43
N ASN A 59 55.95 -33.38 -31.66
CA ASN A 59 57.30 -33.25 -32.21
C ASN A 59 58.00 -31.93 -31.82
N THR A 60 57.33 -31.03 -31.09
CA THR A 60 57.92 -29.77 -30.61
C THR A 60 58.60 -29.94 -29.25
N ALA A 61 59.56 -29.06 -28.93
CA ALA A 61 60.20 -29.03 -27.61
C ALA A 61 59.20 -28.87 -26.46
N LEU A 62 58.08 -28.18 -26.68
CA LEU A 62 56.99 -28.04 -25.70
C LEU A 62 56.21 -29.35 -25.53
N GLY A 63 55.93 -30.08 -26.62
CA GLY A 63 55.31 -31.41 -26.58
C GLY A 63 56.17 -32.44 -25.83
N ASP A 64 57.49 -32.41 -26.04
CA ASP A 64 58.44 -33.27 -25.34
C ASP A 64 58.53 -32.92 -23.83
N THR A 65 58.42 -31.64 -23.46
CA THR A 65 58.29 -31.26 -22.03
C THR A 65 56.96 -31.63 -21.39
N ALA A 66 55.90 -31.86 -22.19
CA ALA A 66 54.58 -32.24 -21.68
C ALA A 66 54.43 -33.76 -21.54
N ILE A 67 54.83 -34.53 -22.58
CA ILE A 67 54.56 -35.97 -22.72
C ILE A 67 55.85 -36.80 -22.79
N GLY A 68 57.01 -36.20 -23.03
CA GLY A 68 58.30 -36.89 -23.16
C GLY A 68 58.83 -37.55 -21.87
N THR A 69 60.10 -37.94 -21.88
CA THR A 69 60.71 -38.73 -20.78
C THR A 69 60.83 -37.98 -19.45
N GLY A 70 60.70 -36.65 -19.45
CA GLY A 70 60.63 -35.79 -18.27
C GLY A 70 59.29 -35.03 -18.15
N GLY A 71 58.25 -35.50 -18.84
CA GLY A 71 56.97 -34.80 -18.95
C GLY A 71 56.19 -34.69 -17.64
N TYR A 72 55.45 -33.59 -17.48
CA TYR A 72 54.64 -33.32 -16.29
C TYR A 72 53.20 -33.87 -16.36
N LEU A 73 52.71 -34.29 -17.54
CA LEU A 73 51.35 -34.81 -17.68
C LEU A 73 51.23 -36.26 -17.14
N PRO A 74 50.05 -36.65 -16.62
CA PRO A 74 49.80 -38.03 -16.18
C PRO A 74 49.94 -39.08 -17.30
N THR A 75 49.87 -38.64 -18.56
CA THR A 75 50.04 -39.46 -19.76
C THR A 75 51.48 -39.51 -20.27
N ALA A 76 52.44 -38.87 -19.58
CA ALA A 76 53.83 -38.79 -20.01
C ALA A 76 54.56 -40.15 -20.01
N HIS A 77 55.54 -40.32 -20.89
CA HIS A 77 56.32 -41.55 -21.04
C HIS A 77 57.11 -41.94 -19.78
N SER A 78 57.30 -40.99 -18.85
CA SER A 78 57.93 -41.18 -17.54
C SER A 78 57.05 -41.96 -16.54
N GLN A 79 55.73 -42.00 -16.75
CA GLN A 79 54.77 -42.65 -15.86
C GLN A 79 54.60 -44.14 -16.19
N SER A 80 54.25 -44.94 -15.18
CA SER A 80 54.04 -46.38 -15.36
C SER A 80 52.95 -46.67 -16.41
N PRO A 81 53.04 -47.78 -17.17
CA PRO A 81 52.03 -48.10 -18.18
C PRO A 81 50.62 -48.21 -17.59
N ASP A 82 50.48 -48.65 -16.34
CA ASP A 82 49.19 -48.79 -15.67
C ASP A 82 48.58 -47.42 -15.29
N LEU A 83 49.40 -46.49 -14.79
CA LEU A 83 48.96 -45.11 -14.50
C LEU A 83 48.53 -44.35 -15.76
N ARG A 84 49.23 -44.57 -16.88
CA ARG A 84 48.85 -43.96 -18.17
C ARG A 84 47.51 -44.48 -18.68
N LYS A 85 47.27 -45.79 -18.57
CA LYS A 85 45.99 -46.40 -18.93
C LYS A 85 44.86 -45.86 -18.06
N GLU A 86 45.08 -45.78 -16.75
CA GLU A 86 44.10 -45.24 -15.81
C GLU A 86 43.81 -43.75 -16.08
N ALA A 87 44.83 -42.93 -16.30
CA ALA A 87 44.67 -41.52 -16.66
C ALA A 87 43.88 -41.34 -17.97
N LEU A 88 44.13 -42.17 -18.99
CA LEU A 88 43.35 -42.17 -20.24
C LEU A 88 41.87 -42.49 -19.99
N THR A 89 41.57 -43.50 -19.18
CA THR A 89 40.17 -43.83 -18.82
C THR A 89 39.48 -42.71 -18.04
N GLN A 90 40.21 -42.02 -17.16
CA GLN A 90 39.68 -40.89 -16.39
C GLN A 90 39.43 -39.66 -17.25
N ILE A 91 40.31 -39.37 -18.23
CA ILE A 91 40.14 -38.26 -19.17
C ILE A 91 38.89 -38.48 -20.03
N ILE A 92 38.68 -39.68 -20.57
CA ILE A 92 37.50 -39.99 -21.39
C ILE A 92 36.23 -39.96 -20.55
N SER A 93 36.28 -40.53 -19.34
CA SER A 93 35.13 -40.48 -18.41
C SER A 93 34.79 -39.04 -18.01
N GLY A 94 35.80 -38.21 -17.76
CA GLY A 94 35.61 -36.79 -17.42
C GLY A 94 35.06 -35.96 -18.58
N LEU A 95 35.55 -36.19 -19.81
CA LEU A 95 35.04 -35.54 -21.02
C LEU A 95 33.60 -35.99 -21.35
N HIS A 96 33.26 -37.26 -21.12
CA HIS A 96 31.88 -37.75 -21.23
C HIS A 96 30.95 -37.06 -20.22
N LEU A 97 31.35 -36.92 -18.96
CA LEU A 97 30.54 -36.20 -17.97
C LEU A 97 30.36 -34.71 -18.32
N LEU A 98 31.37 -34.09 -18.93
CA LEU A 98 31.27 -32.73 -19.46
C LEU A 98 30.29 -32.67 -20.66
N HIS A 99 30.31 -33.68 -21.53
CA HIS A 99 29.36 -33.81 -22.63
C HIS A 99 27.92 -33.91 -22.11
N GLU A 100 27.67 -34.78 -21.13
CA GLU A 100 26.34 -34.94 -20.51
C GLU A 100 25.88 -33.65 -19.78
N GLU A 101 26.79 -32.91 -19.14
CA GLU A 101 26.49 -31.59 -18.55
C GLU A 101 26.06 -30.58 -19.62
N HIS A 102 26.74 -30.54 -20.77
CA HIS A 102 26.35 -29.66 -21.88
C HIS A 102 24.95 -29.97 -22.42
N LYS A 103 24.50 -31.22 -22.36
CA LYS A 103 23.13 -31.60 -22.77
C LYS A 103 22.05 -31.00 -21.87
N LEU A 104 22.37 -30.62 -20.63
CA LEU A 104 21.46 -29.95 -19.71
C LEU A 104 21.33 -28.44 -19.96
N ASN A 105 22.05 -27.86 -20.92
CA ASN A 105 22.03 -26.42 -21.19
C ASN A 105 21.75 -26.09 -22.66
N ILE A 106 20.60 -25.46 -22.92
CA ILE A 106 20.19 -25.07 -24.28
C ILE A 106 21.22 -24.14 -24.93
N ALA A 107 21.79 -23.19 -24.16
CA ALA A 107 22.76 -22.22 -24.69
C ALA A 107 24.06 -22.88 -25.22
N THR A 108 24.47 -24.01 -24.66
CA THR A 108 25.63 -24.78 -25.15
C THR A 108 25.26 -25.70 -26.30
N VAL A 109 24.03 -26.23 -26.35
CA VAL A 109 23.60 -27.16 -27.42
C VAL A 109 23.35 -26.44 -28.74
N ASP A 110 22.83 -25.21 -28.71
CA ASP A 110 22.49 -24.48 -29.94
C ASP A 110 23.69 -23.70 -30.52
N SER A 111 24.67 -23.32 -29.70
CA SER A 111 25.95 -22.78 -30.21
C SER A 111 26.75 -23.79 -31.04
N LEU A 112 26.51 -25.09 -30.86
CA LEU A 112 27.11 -26.17 -31.68
C LEU A 112 26.48 -26.29 -33.06
N THR A 113 25.22 -25.87 -33.24
CA THR A 113 24.54 -25.90 -34.56
C THR A 113 25.01 -24.79 -35.50
N ILE A 114 25.75 -23.82 -34.97
CA ILE A 114 26.17 -22.59 -35.66
C ILE A 114 27.62 -22.69 -36.21
N GLY A 115 28.29 -23.84 -36.04
CA GLY A 115 29.63 -24.09 -36.63
C GLY A 115 30.75 -24.36 -35.62
N ASN A 116 30.44 -24.48 -34.32
CA ASN A 116 31.40 -24.98 -33.34
C ASN A 116 31.40 -26.51 -33.29
N ALA A 117 32.59 -27.12 -33.28
CA ALA A 117 32.75 -28.57 -33.27
C ALA A 117 32.17 -29.21 -31.99
N SER A 118 31.20 -30.13 -32.14
CA SER A 118 30.67 -30.96 -31.06
C SER A 118 31.78 -31.83 -30.43
N LEU A 119 31.66 -32.12 -29.13
CA LEU A 119 32.59 -33.00 -28.41
C LEU A 119 32.37 -34.49 -28.76
N ALA A 120 31.18 -34.86 -29.25
CA ALA A 120 30.82 -36.24 -29.58
C ALA A 120 31.72 -36.89 -30.65
N PRO A 121 32.04 -36.24 -31.80
CA PRO A 121 32.99 -36.77 -32.77
C PRO A 121 34.41 -37.01 -32.22
N VAL A 122 34.87 -36.15 -31.30
CA VAL A 122 36.18 -36.28 -30.64
C VAL A 122 36.16 -37.47 -29.69
N LEU A 123 35.08 -37.62 -28.89
CA LEU A 123 34.88 -38.77 -28.01
C LEU A 123 34.76 -40.08 -28.78
N SER A 124 34.02 -40.11 -29.89
CA SER A 124 33.93 -41.28 -30.79
C SER A 124 35.31 -41.67 -31.33
N GLN A 125 36.12 -40.70 -31.79
CA GLN A 125 37.50 -40.95 -32.25
C GLN A 125 38.40 -41.50 -31.13
N MET A 126 38.32 -40.95 -29.91
CA MET A 126 39.09 -41.42 -28.75
C MET A 126 38.68 -42.83 -28.32
N CYS A 127 37.38 -43.13 -28.31
CA CYS A 127 36.86 -44.46 -27.98
C CYS A 127 37.29 -45.51 -29.01
N ARG A 128 37.31 -45.16 -30.30
CA ARG A 128 37.80 -46.02 -31.40
C ARG A 128 39.30 -46.32 -31.29
N TRP A 129 40.13 -45.36 -30.86
CA TRP A 129 41.56 -45.61 -30.60
C TRP A 129 41.81 -46.56 -29.42
N ILE A 130 40.85 -46.70 -28.50
CA ILE A 130 40.97 -47.53 -27.30
C ILE A 130 40.19 -48.86 -27.42
N GLY A 131 39.36 -49.00 -28.47
CA GLY A 131 38.55 -50.19 -28.71
C GLY A 131 37.27 -50.27 -27.89
N TRP A 132 36.74 -49.13 -27.41
CA TRP A 132 35.44 -49.06 -26.73
C TRP A 132 34.31 -48.87 -27.75
N ASN A 133 33.94 -49.96 -28.42
CA ASN A 133 32.99 -49.92 -29.53
C ASN A 133 31.58 -49.49 -29.06
N ASP A 134 31.08 -49.99 -27.93
CA ASP A 134 29.72 -49.61 -27.46
C ASP A 134 29.61 -48.11 -27.13
N TRP A 135 30.71 -47.51 -26.66
CA TRP A 135 30.75 -46.06 -26.39
C TRP A 135 30.82 -45.28 -27.70
N ALA A 136 31.64 -45.71 -28.66
CA ALA A 136 31.73 -45.09 -29.98
C ALA A 136 30.38 -45.13 -30.72
N ASP A 137 29.71 -46.29 -30.73
CA ASP A 137 28.40 -46.49 -31.33
C ASP A 137 27.35 -45.57 -30.69
N SER A 138 27.44 -45.33 -29.38
CA SER A 138 26.51 -44.42 -28.70
C SER A 138 26.60 -42.98 -29.19
N TYR A 139 27.82 -42.47 -29.44
CA TYR A 139 28.04 -41.10 -29.95
C TYR A 139 27.75 -40.96 -31.44
N ASP A 140 27.92 -42.03 -32.22
CA ASP A 140 27.63 -42.03 -33.66
C ASP A 140 26.12 -41.92 -33.94
N ILE A 141 25.29 -42.39 -33.00
CA ILE A 141 23.82 -42.32 -33.07
C ILE A 141 23.27 -41.01 -32.45
N GLU A 142 24.09 -40.22 -31.74
CA GLU A 142 23.63 -39.02 -31.03
C GLU A 142 23.31 -37.83 -31.95
N ASP A 143 24.09 -37.63 -33.01
CA ASP A 143 24.01 -36.45 -33.88
C ASP A 143 24.00 -36.86 -35.36
N ALA A 144 23.01 -36.39 -36.12
CA ALA A 144 22.91 -36.61 -37.57
C ALA A 144 24.12 -36.05 -38.34
N VAL A 145 24.84 -35.07 -37.77
CA VAL A 145 26.09 -34.53 -38.34
C VAL A 145 27.22 -35.58 -38.36
N ALA A 146 27.13 -36.65 -37.57
CA ALA A 146 28.14 -37.71 -37.52
C ALA A 146 28.23 -38.55 -38.80
N GLU A 147 27.18 -38.58 -39.64
CA GLU A 147 27.12 -39.39 -40.87
C GLU A 147 28.12 -38.93 -41.97
N GLY A 148 28.78 -37.78 -41.82
CA GLY A 148 29.74 -37.23 -42.80
C GLY A 148 31.20 -37.16 -42.36
N ILE A 149 31.55 -37.65 -41.17
CA ILE A 149 32.88 -37.42 -40.57
C ILE A 149 33.86 -38.55 -40.91
N ALA A 150 34.97 -38.22 -41.58
CA ALA A 150 36.07 -39.15 -41.82
C ALA A 150 36.96 -39.31 -40.58
N PHE A 151 36.84 -40.44 -39.88
CA PHE A 151 37.63 -40.79 -38.70
C PHE A 151 39.00 -41.37 -39.08
N ASN A 152 39.99 -41.22 -38.19
CA ASN A 152 41.35 -41.72 -38.40
C ASN A 152 41.49 -43.18 -37.94
N SER A 153 41.90 -44.07 -38.86
CA SER A 153 42.07 -45.50 -38.63
C SER A 153 43.50 -45.88 -38.15
N ALA A 154 43.96 -45.27 -37.07
CA ALA A 154 45.22 -45.67 -36.43
C ALA A 154 45.01 -46.88 -35.48
N ASN A 155 46.03 -47.75 -35.35
CA ASN A 155 45.96 -49.02 -34.59
C ASN A 155 45.41 -48.83 -33.16
N ALA A 156 44.30 -49.52 -32.85
CA ALA A 156 43.63 -49.43 -31.57
C ALA A 156 44.41 -50.15 -30.45
N THR A 157 44.52 -49.52 -29.28
CA THR A 157 45.10 -50.13 -28.07
C THR A 157 43.96 -50.66 -27.22
N MET A 158 43.75 -51.98 -27.16
CA MET A 158 42.58 -52.54 -26.44
C MET A 158 42.71 -52.36 -24.92
N LEU A 159 41.85 -51.52 -24.33
CA LEU A 159 41.67 -51.41 -22.88
C LEU A 159 40.34 -52.01 -22.45
N ALA A 160 40.27 -52.50 -21.21
CA ALA A 160 39.02 -53.00 -20.64
C ALA A 160 37.98 -51.88 -20.61
N GLN A 161 36.80 -52.16 -21.16
CA GLN A 161 35.70 -51.21 -21.24
C GLN A 161 35.00 -51.07 -19.89
N PRO A 162 34.72 -49.85 -19.39
CA PRO A 162 33.82 -49.64 -18.27
C PRO A 162 32.39 -50.06 -18.62
N SER A 163 31.47 -50.05 -17.64
CA SER A 163 30.03 -50.27 -17.87
C SER A 163 29.47 -49.36 -18.98
N LEU A 164 28.27 -49.67 -19.45
CA LEU A 164 27.50 -48.86 -20.42
C LEU A 164 27.61 -47.33 -20.12
N PRO A 165 27.67 -46.48 -21.15
CA PRO A 165 27.88 -45.04 -20.98
C PRO A 165 26.74 -44.44 -20.13
N PRO A 166 27.05 -43.73 -19.03
CA PRO A 166 26.02 -43.16 -18.17
C PRO A 166 25.35 -41.96 -18.86
N SER A 167 24.05 -42.08 -19.14
CA SER A 167 23.23 -40.99 -19.70
C SER A 167 22.47 -40.25 -18.59
N ILE A 168 22.56 -38.92 -18.59
CA ILE A 168 21.91 -38.07 -17.58
C ILE A 168 20.39 -38.05 -17.74
N TYR A 169 19.88 -38.11 -18.97
CA TYR A 169 18.43 -38.15 -19.25
C TYR A 169 17.79 -39.42 -18.72
N ASP A 170 18.40 -40.58 -18.98
CA ASP A 170 17.91 -41.87 -18.46
C ASP A 170 17.95 -41.92 -16.92
N TRP A 171 18.95 -41.29 -16.31
CA TRP A 171 19.05 -41.19 -14.85
C TRP A 171 17.97 -40.27 -14.26
N ILE A 172 17.73 -39.10 -14.87
CA ILE A 172 16.65 -38.19 -14.45
C ILE A 172 15.28 -38.87 -14.63
N GLU A 173 15.06 -39.56 -15.75
CA GLU A 173 13.83 -40.31 -16.03
C GLU A 173 13.55 -41.33 -14.91
N LYS A 174 14.54 -42.18 -14.59
CA LYS A 174 14.41 -43.19 -13.53
C LYS A 174 14.26 -42.58 -12.14
N SER A 175 14.91 -41.45 -11.88
CA SER A 175 14.81 -40.75 -10.59
C SER A 175 13.43 -40.13 -10.39
N LEU A 176 12.81 -39.59 -11.46
CA LEU A 176 11.46 -39.02 -11.41
C LEU A 176 10.34 -40.08 -11.39
N THR A 177 10.52 -41.22 -12.07
CA THR A 177 9.44 -42.20 -12.29
C THR A 177 9.47 -43.44 -11.38
N VAL A 178 10.67 -43.98 -11.09
CA VAL A 178 10.83 -45.30 -10.42
C VAL A 178 11.62 -45.21 -9.11
N ASN A 179 12.25 -44.06 -8.85
CA ASN A 179 13.09 -43.77 -7.68
C ASN A 179 14.28 -44.73 -7.50
N THR A 180 15.24 -44.65 -8.41
CA THR A 180 16.54 -45.26 -8.17
C THR A 180 17.40 -44.31 -7.35
N ASN A 181 17.61 -44.62 -6.07
CA ASN A 181 18.48 -43.84 -5.16
C ASN A 181 20.00 -44.00 -5.50
N THR A 182 20.31 -44.38 -6.73
CA THR A 182 21.66 -44.55 -7.24
C THR A 182 22.20 -43.18 -7.66
N PRO A 183 23.25 -42.65 -7.00
CA PRO A 183 23.82 -41.36 -7.37
C PRO A 183 24.44 -41.42 -8.77
N PHE A 184 24.23 -40.38 -9.57
CA PHE A 184 24.92 -40.21 -10.85
C PHE A 184 26.42 -39.99 -10.61
N MET A 185 27.25 -40.57 -11.48
CA MET A 185 28.71 -40.46 -11.39
C MET A 185 29.14 -39.00 -11.62
N THR A 186 29.84 -38.41 -10.65
CA THR A 186 30.37 -37.04 -10.78
C THR A 186 31.89 -37.03 -10.98
N LEU A 187 32.46 -35.89 -11.38
CA LEU A 187 33.91 -35.72 -11.53
C LEU A 187 34.69 -36.02 -10.23
N THR A 188 34.06 -35.81 -9.07
CA THR A 188 34.61 -36.22 -7.75
C THR A 188 34.73 -37.74 -7.63
N ASP A 189 33.74 -38.49 -8.11
CA ASP A 189 33.70 -39.95 -8.04
C ASP A 189 34.70 -40.59 -9.01
N VAL A 190 34.99 -39.93 -10.14
CA VAL A 190 36.05 -40.34 -11.10
C VAL A 190 37.45 -40.21 -10.50
N LYS A 191 37.71 -39.16 -9.70
CA LYS A 191 39.01 -38.88 -9.07
C LYS A 191 39.28 -39.71 -7.81
N ASN A 192 38.25 -40.00 -7.02
CA ASN A 192 38.38 -40.76 -5.78
C ASN A 192 38.84 -42.22 -5.98
N ARG A 193 39.00 -42.69 -7.22
CA ARG A 193 39.58 -44.00 -7.54
C ARG A 193 41.10 -44.09 -7.38
N THR A 194 41.84 -42.97 -7.40
CA THR A 194 43.33 -42.99 -7.39
C THR A 194 44.03 -42.35 -6.19
N TYR A 195 43.45 -41.34 -5.52
CA TYR A 195 44.12 -40.64 -4.41
C TYR A 195 43.18 -40.40 -3.24
N ASN A 196 43.48 -41.06 -2.10
CA ASN A 196 42.66 -41.07 -0.89
C ASN A 196 42.94 -39.89 0.06
N ASN A 197 43.26 -38.70 -0.47
CA ASN A 197 43.49 -37.50 0.35
C ASN A 197 42.50 -36.38 -0.02
N GLY A 198 41.67 -36.03 0.96
CA GLY A 198 40.53 -35.13 0.81
C GLY A 198 40.87 -33.66 0.57
N GLY A 199 39.83 -32.91 0.23
CA GLY A 199 39.81 -31.46 0.28
C GLY A 199 38.53 -30.89 -0.32
N SER A 200 37.77 -30.12 0.48
CA SER A 200 36.54 -29.43 0.02
C SER A 200 36.79 -28.45 -1.14
N ILE A 201 38.05 -28.08 -1.40
CA ILE A 201 38.47 -27.24 -2.52
C ILE A 201 38.23 -27.95 -3.87
N ILE A 202 38.51 -29.26 -3.94
CA ILE A 202 38.33 -30.04 -5.17
C ILE A 202 36.83 -30.25 -5.47
N GLU A 203 36.03 -30.37 -4.42
CA GLU A 203 34.57 -30.44 -4.55
C GLU A 203 34.01 -29.11 -5.09
N GLN A 204 34.52 -27.98 -4.62
CA GLN A 204 34.18 -26.65 -5.16
C GLN A 204 34.61 -26.47 -6.62
N GLU A 205 35.80 -26.94 -7.01
CA GLU A 205 36.26 -26.88 -8.40
C GLU A 205 35.45 -27.81 -9.33
N SER A 206 35.13 -29.02 -8.87
CA SER A 206 34.32 -29.97 -9.64
C SER A 206 32.86 -29.51 -9.83
N THR A 207 32.30 -28.83 -8.82
CA THR A 207 30.96 -28.23 -8.91
C THR A 207 30.96 -26.96 -9.76
N SER A 208 32.10 -26.29 -9.93
CA SER A 208 32.26 -25.21 -10.91
C SER A 208 32.23 -25.72 -12.36
N ILE A 209 32.79 -26.91 -12.62
CA ILE A 209 32.86 -27.51 -13.97
C ILE A 209 31.55 -28.22 -14.36
N THR A 210 30.90 -28.90 -13.41
CA THR A 210 29.63 -29.63 -13.62
C THR A 210 28.52 -29.14 -12.68
N PRO A 211 28.10 -27.87 -12.80
CA PRO A 211 27.17 -27.27 -11.85
C PRO A 211 25.78 -27.90 -11.87
N ARG A 212 25.18 -28.19 -13.02
CA ARG A 212 23.79 -28.68 -13.13
C ARG A 212 23.66 -30.13 -12.69
N THR A 213 24.62 -30.97 -13.05
CA THR A 213 24.69 -32.36 -12.56
C THR A 213 24.76 -32.39 -11.03
N SER A 214 25.51 -31.46 -10.41
CA SER A 214 25.55 -31.31 -8.95
C SER A 214 24.21 -30.85 -8.37
N LEU A 215 23.53 -29.90 -9.02
CA LEU A 215 22.20 -29.42 -8.60
C LEU A 215 21.16 -30.54 -8.62
N PHE A 216 21.07 -31.31 -9.71
CA PHE A 216 20.16 -32.46 -9.80
C PHE A 216 20.49 -33.54 -8.78
N ARG A 217 21.77 -33.82 -8.53
CA ARG A 217 22.19 -34.78 -7.49
C ARG A 217 21.71 -34.33 -6.11
N LYS A 218 21.85 -33.05 -5.76
CA LYS A 218 21.33 -32.49 -4.49
C LYS A 218 19.81 -32.57 -4.44
N LEU A 219 19.11 -32.25 -5.52
CA LEU A 219 17.64 -32.30 -5.59
C LEU A 219 17.11 -33.71 -5.29
N PHE A 220 17.59 -34.73 -5.99
CA PHE A 220 17.10 -36.10 -5.81
C PHE A 220 17.53 -36.75 -4.50
N THR A 221 18.44 -36.14 -3.73
CA THR A 221 18.70 -36.58 -2.34
C THR A 221 17.56 -36.19 -1.38
N VAL A 222 16.79 -35.16 -1.73
CA VAL A 222 15.72 -34.59 -0.89
C VAL A 222 14.33 -35.00 -1.39
N VAL A 223 14.14 -35.13 -2.71
CA VAL A 223 12.84 -35.43 -3.31
C VAL A 223 12.47 -36.91 -3.21
N HIS A 224 11.22 -37.18 -2.83
CA HIS A 224 10.63 -38.53 -2.83
C HIS A 224 9.55 -38.68 -3.93
N PRO A 225 9.18 -39.91 -4.34
CA PRO A 225 8.30 -40.13 -5.49
C PRO A 225 6.86 -39.67 -5.27
N SER A 226 6.43 -39.64 -4.00
CA SER A 226 5.12 -39.13 -3.58
C SER A 226 5.19 -37.71 -3.03
N ALA A 227 6.26 -36.97 -3.31
CA ALA A 227 6.42 -35.61 -2.81
C ALA A 227 5.30 -34.70 -3.32
N SER A 228 4.84 -33.80 -2.45
CA SER A 228 3.89 -32.77 -2.86
C SER A 228 4.58 -31.71 -3.73
N SER A 229 3.82 -30.97 -4.55
CA SER A 229 4.38 -29.88 -5.38
C SER A 229 5.14 -28.86 -4.52
N ILE A 230 4.70 -28.64 -3.27
CA ILE A 230 5.35 -27.78 -2.27
C ILE A 230 6.74 -28.31 -1.88
N GLU A 231 6.84 -29.60 -1.54
CA GLU A 231 8.12 -30.23 -1.16
C GLU A 231 9.12 -30.22 -2.31
N ILE A 232 8.65 -30.37 -3.56
CA ILE A 232 9.50 -30.28 -4.75
C ILE A 232 10.09 -28.87 -4.90
N VAL A 233 9.28 -27.82 -4.70
CA VAL A 233 9.75 -26.42 -4.77
C VAL A 233 10.72 -26.09 -3.63
N GLU A 234 10.45 -26.56 -2.41
CA GLU A 234 11.37 -26.40 -1.28
C GLU A 234 12.70 -27.13 -1.52
N ALA A 235 12.65 -28.32 -2.12
CA ALA A 235 13.83 -29.08 -2.51
C ALA A 235 14.62 -28.40 -3.65
N LEU A 236 13.94 -27.80 -4.64
CA LEU A 236 14.58 -27.00 -5.69
C LEU A 236 15.34 -25.81 -5.10
N TYR A 237 14.73 -25.11 -4.16
CA TYR A 237 15.37 -24.01 -3.44
C TYR A 237 16.57 -24.49 -2.60
N ALA A 238 16.39 -25.56 -1.82
CA ALA A 238 17.47 -26.15 -1.00
C ALA A 238 18.65 -26.67 -1.85
N ALA A 239 18.39 -27.17 -3.05
CA ALA A 239 19.41 -27.62 -3.98
C ALA A 239 20.18 -26.46 -4.65
N GLY A 240 19.60 -25.25 -4.70
CA GLY A 240 20.21 -24.05 -5.25
C GLY A 240 19.77 -23.70 -6.68
N PHE A 241 18.60 -24.17 -7.13
CA PHE A 241 18.03 -23.78 -8.43
C PHE A 241 17.54 -22.33 -8.41
N THR A 242 17.93 -21.56 -9.43
CA THR A 242 17.41 -20.21 -9.68
C THR A 242 16.55 -20.20 -10.94
N THR A 243 15.73 -19.15 -11.12
CA THR A 243 14.90 -18.97 -12.33
C THR A 243 15.75 -19.00 -13.61
N GLN A 244 16.91 -18.37 -13.60
CA GLN A 244 17.86 -18.38 -14.74
C GLN A 244 18.36 -19.78 -15.09
N VAL A 245 18.59 -20.63 -14.08
CA VAL A 245 18.99 -22.03 -14.33
C VAL A 245 17.83 -22.80 -14.94
N LEU A 246 16.60 -22.62 -14.44
CA LEU A 246 15.40 -23.25 -14.99
C LEU A 246 15.12 -22.84 -16.44
N ASP A 247 15.28 -21.56 -16.79
CA ASP A 247 15.04 -21.05 -18.15
C ASP A 247 16.02 -21.61 -19.19
N THR A 248 17.18 -22.11 -18.76
CA THR A 248 18.22 -22.64 -19.65
C THR A 248 18.23 -24.17 -19.70
N LEU A 249 17.31 -24.85 -18.99
CA LEU A 249 17.13 -26.29 -19.07
C LEU A 249 16.32 -26.67 -20.33
N PRO A 250 16.61 -27.82 -20.95
CA PRO A 250 15.79 -28.41 -22.01
C PRO A 250 14.31 -28.49 -21.60
N GLU A 251 13.42 -28.10 -22.51
CA GLU A 251 11.98 -27.93 -22.25
C GLU A 251 11.36 -29.21 -21.68
N ALA A 252 11.75 -30.38 -22.20
CA ALA A 252 11.24 -31.66 -21.74
C ALA A 252 11.62 -32.00 -20.28
N LEU A 253 12.77 -31.54 -19.80
CA LEU A 253 13.19 -31.68 -18.40
C LEU A 253 12.57 -30.61 -17.49
N LEU A 254 12.17 -29.49 -18.07
CA LEU A 254 11.60 -28.35 -17.35
C LEU A 254 10.12 -28.59 -16.98
N VAL A 255 9.38 -29.39 -17.75
CA VAL A 255 7.93 -29.65 -17.54
C VAL A 255 7.57 -30.06 -16.11
N PRO A 256 8.21 -31.08 -15.51
CA PRO A 256 7.84 -31.52 -14.16
C PRO A 256 8.02 -30.42 -13.10
N PHE A 257 9.05 -29.59 -13.24
CA PHE A 257 9.35 -28.51 -12.28
C PHE A 257 8.45 -27.30 -12.48
N ARG A 258 8.12 -26.94 -13.73
CA ARG A 258 7.16 -25.86 -14.02
C ARG A 258 5.76 -26.22 -13.55
N GLU A 259 5.34 -27.47 -13.71
CA GLU A 259 4.07 -27.95 -13.18
C GLU A 259 3.99 -27.78 -11.66
N ALA A 260 5.04 -28.23 -10.94
CA ALA A 260 5.09 -28.06 -9.49
C ALA A 260 5.08 -26.58 -9.05
N LEU A 261 5.73 -25.70 -9.82
CA LEU A 261 5.72 -24.25 -9.56
C LEU A 261 4.32 -23.65 -9.79
N ILE A 262 3.61 -24.04 -10.84
CA ILE A 262 2.24 -23.54 -11.16
C ILE A 262 1.23 -24.01 -10.09
N ASP A 263 1.29 -25.28 -9.70
CA ASP A 263 0.49 -25.80 -8.58
C ASP A 263 0.71 -24.97 -7.31
N CYS A 264 1.96 -24.65 -7.00
CA CYS A 264 2.34 -23.82 -5.85
C CYS A 264 1.93 -22.35 -5.98
N GLN A 265 1.84 -21.80 -7.20
CA GLN A 265 1.32 -20.45 -7.43
C GLN A 265 -0.14 -20.34 -7.00
N SER A 266 -0.93 -21.42 -7.16
CA SER A 266 -2.33 -21.46 -6.76
C SER A 266 -2.53 -21.67 -5.26
N HIS A 267 -1.69 -22.48 -4.61
CA HIS A 267 -1.77 -22.80 -3.18
C HIS A 267 -0.49 -22.40 -2.44
N LEU A 268 -0.43 -21.13 -2.02
CA LEU A 268 0.72 -20.60 -1.27
C LEU A 268 0.71 -20.98 0.21
N GLN A 269 1.89 -21.28 0.74
CA GLN A 269 2.12 -21.33 2.19
C GLN A 269 2.58 -19.97 2.73
N VAL A 270 2.04 -19.59 3.89
CA VAL A 270 2.29 -18.28 4.53
C VAL A 270 3.71 -18.17 5.11
N SER A 271 4.44 -19.28 5.26
CA SER A 271 5.78 -19.38 5.86
C SER A 271 6.95 -19.13 4.91
N TRP A 272 6.71 -18.98 3.60
CA TRP A 272 7.77 -18.91 2.60
C TRP A 272 8.56 -17.61 2.62
N GLY A 273 9.88 -17.73 2.47
CA GLY A 273 10.81 -16.60 2.41
C GLY A 273 10.83 -15.89 1.05
N ARG A 274 11.49 -14.73 1.01
CA ARG A 274 11.59 -13.84 -0.17
C ARG A 274 12.08 -14.54 -1.45
N GLU A 275 13.13 -15.35 -1.33
CA GLU A 275 13.77 -16.00 -2.47
C GLU A 275 12.89 -17.13 -3.05
N LEU A 276 12.22 -17.88 -2.18
CA LEU A 276 11.31 -18.95 -2.58
C LEU A 276 10.05 -18.38 -3.27
N LEU A 277 9.49 -17.27 -2.74
CA LEU A 277 8.40 -16.54 -3.40
C LEU A 277 8.81 -16.00 -4.78
N SER A 278 10.06 -15.54 -4.93
CA SER A 278 10.58 -15.11 -6.24
C SER A 278 10.76 -16.27 -7.21
N LEU A 279 11.17 -17.46 -6.73
CA LEU A 279 11.30 -18.67 -7.55
C LEU A 279 9.95 -19.14 -8.08
N VAL A 280 8.90 -19.05 -7.26
CA VAL A 280 7.51 -19.39 -7.64
C VAL A 280 6.89 -18.34 -8.55
N GLY A 281 7.47 -17.14 -8.67
CA GLY A 281 6.90 -16.04 -9.46
C GLY A 281 5.77 -15.28 -8.75
N ARG A 282 5.61 -15.47 -7.43
CA ARG A 282 4.66 -14.73 -6.58
C ARG A 282 5.35 -13.54 -5.92
N GLU A 283 5.78 -12.60 -6.76
CA GLU A 283 6.36 -11.32 -6.33
C GLU A 283 5.37 -10.43 -5.58
N ASP A 284 4.07 -10.70 -5.72
CA ASP A 284 2.97 -10.00 -5.06
C ASP A 284 3.06 -10.04 -3.55
N VAL A 285 3.29 -11.23 -2.98
CA VAL A 285 3.49 -11.41 -1.53
C VAL A 285 4.84 -10.83 -1.09
N ASN A 286 5.86 -10.92 -1.94
CA ASN A 286 7.19 -10.39 -1.64
C ASN A 286 7.20 -8.85 -1.51
N MET A 287 6.52 -8.16 -2.42
CA MET A 287 6.35 -6.69 -2.40
C MET A 287 5.53 -6.22 -1.20
N LEU A 288 4.66 -7.07 -0.67
CA LEU A 288 3.92 -6.80 0.56
C LEU A 288 4.81 -6.84 1.80
N LEU A 289 5.65 -7.88 1.92
CA LEU A 289 6.52 -8.09 3.08
C LEU A 289 7.73 -7.15 3.10
N PHE A 290 8.28 -6.85 1.92
CA PHE A 290 9.48 -6.05 1.76
C PHE A 290 9.21 -4.93 0.74
N PRO A 291 8.57 -3.83 1.16
CA PRO A 291 8.48 -2.63 0.34
C PRO A 291 9.89 -2.03 0.20
N GLU A 292 10.70 -2.57 -0.73
CA GLU A 292 12.01 -2.01 -1.03
C GLU A 292 11.88 -0.59 -1.57
N GLN A 293 12.84 0.25 -1.16
CA GLN A 293 13.01 1.67 -1.47
C GLN A 293 13.27 1.99 -2.96
N LYS A 294 12.78 1.17 -3.89
CA LYS A 294 12.72 1.62 -5.29
C LYS A 294 11.53 2.55 -5.38
N GLU A 295 11.81 3.85 -5.31
CA GLU A 295 10.91 4.90 -5.82
C GLU A 295 10.60 4.56 -7.28
N ARG A 296 9.60 3.71 -7.50
CA ARG A 296 9.09 3.44 -8.83
C ARG A 296 8.28 4.66 -9.21
N VAL A 297 8.83 5.45 -10.12
CA VAL A 297 8.15 6.56 -10.77
C VAL A 297 6.85 6.02 -11.33
N ALA A 298 5.73 6.37 -10.69
CA ALA A 298 4.41 6.13 -11.26
C ALA A 298 4.33 7.00 -12.52
N TYR A 299 4.59 6.41 -13.69
CA TYR A 299 4.19 7.01 -14.96
C TYR A 299 2.67 6.83 -15.10
N ALA A 300 1.92 7.45 -14.19
CA ALA A 300 0.48 7.48 -14.23
C ALA A 300 0.06 8.49 -15.31
N SER A 301 -0.05 8.04 -16.55
CA SER A 301 -1.07 8.62 -17.43
C SER A 301 -2.38 8.00 -16.94
N PRO A 302 -3.28 8.73 -16.26
CA PRO A 302 -4.54 8.17 -15.83
C PRO A 302 -5.25 7.61 -17.07
N LEU A 303 -5.72 6.36 -16.97
CA LEU A 303 -6.70 5.82 -17.90
C LEU A 303 -7.75 6.90 -18.12
N ALA A 304 -7.90 7.32 -19.38
CA ALA A 304 -8.95 8.24 -19.77
C ALA A 304 -10.29 7.66 -19.29
N PRO A 305 -11.23 8.50 -18.83
CA PRO A 305 -12.55 8.02 -18.39
C PRO A 305 -13.13 7.07 -19.45
N THR A 306 -13.64 5.91 -19.01
CA THR A 306 -14.28 4.91 -19.88
C THR A 306 -15.48 5.49 -20.65
N HIS A 307 -16.04 6.59 -20.16
CA HIS A 307 -16.85 7.47 -20.98
C HIS A 307 -15.91 8.47 -21.68
N LYS A 308 -15.71 8.32 -23.00
CA LYS A 308 -15.04 9.30 -23.86
C LYS A 308 -15.71 10.68 -23.73
N SER A 309 -15.40 11.44 -22.69
CA SER A 309 -15.50 12.88 -22.72
C SER A 309 -14.12 13.38 -23.12
N THR A 310 -13.92 13.54 -24.42
CA THR A 310 -12.92 14.47 -24.93
C THR A 310 -13.14 15.77 -24.16
N THR A 311 -12.23 16.09 -23.24
CA THR A 311 -12.26 17.37 -22.53
C THR A 311 -12.28 18.45 -23.60
N ASP A 312 -13.40 19.16 -23.71
CA ASP A 312 -13.57 20.28 -24.64
C ASP A 312 -12.40 21.24 -24.45
N VAL A 313 -11.88 21.80 -25.54
CA VAL A 313 -10.81 22.81 -25.52
C VAL A 313 -11.17 23.93 -24.54
N HIS A 314 -12.46 24.28 -24.43
CA HIS A 314 -12.94 25.24 -23.45
C HIS A 314 -12.69 24.82 -21.99
N SER A 315 -12.87 23.54 -21.65
CA SER A 315 -12.59 23.01 -20.31
C SER A 315 -11.09 22.99 -20.00
N ILE A 316 -10.25 22.74 -21.00
CA ILE A 316 -8.79 22.81 -20.89
C ILE A 316 -8.36 24.27 -20.68
N CYS A 317 -8.90 25.21 -21.45
CA CYS A 317 -8.65 26.65 -21.27
C CYS A 317 -9.13 27.18 -19.91
N LEU A 318 -10.27 26.70 -19.40
CA LEU A 318 -10.74 27.02 -18.06
C LEU A 318 -9.81 26.42 -16.98
N SER A 319 -9.29 25.21 -17.18
CA SER A 319 -8.32 24.62 -16.24
C SER A 319 -7.00 25.38 -16.20
N LEU A 320 -6.57 25.98 -17.31
CA LEU A 320 -5.41 26.89 -17.35
C LEU A 320 -5.67 28.22 -16.64
N SER A 321 -6.94 28.66 -16.55
CA SER A 321 -7.34 29.85 -15.78
C SER A 321 -7.44 29.59 -14.27
N GLU A 322 -7.56 28.32 -13.86
CA GLU A 322 -7.47 27.91 -12.46
C GLU A 322 -6.00 27.94 -12.04
N GLN A 323 -5.55 29.08 -11.50
CA GLN A 323 -4.26 29.22 -10.82
C GLN A 323 -4.19 28.33 -9.57
N GLU A 324 -4.17 27.01 -9.71
CA GLU A 324 -3.39 26.20 -8.78
C GLU A 324 -1.94 26.37 -9.20
N THR A 325 -1.08 26.80 -8.28
CA THR A 325 0.35 26.96 -8.52
C THR A 325 0.96 25.59 -8.80
N VAL A 326 0.98 25.20 -10.09
CA VAL A 326 1.42 23.89 -10.62
C VAL A 326 2.87 23.55 -10.24
N GLY A 327 3.66 24.49 -9.70
CA GLY A 327 5.07 24.28 -9.36
C GLY A 327 5.39 23.67 -8.00
N ALA A 328 4.53 23.82 -6.98
CA ALA A 328 4.99 23.60 -5.58
C ALA A 328 4.90 22.15 -5.06
N PHE A 329 4.39 21.22 -5.86
CA PHE A 329 4.04 19.86 -5.44
C PHE A 329 4.48 18.82 -6.45
N ASP A 330 4.84 17.64 -5.95
CA ASP A 330 4.88 16.45 -6.79
C ASP A 330 3.44 16.04 -7.13
N GLY A 331 3.00 16.33 -8.35
CA GLY A 331 1.66 16.01 -8.84
C GLY A 331 1.35 14.51 -8.84
N SER A 332 2.36 13.65 -8.80
CA SER A 332 2.21 12.20 -8.80
C SER A 332 1.38 11.68 -7.62
N ALA A 333 1.66 12.16 -6.40
CA ALA A 333 0.97 11.73 -5.19
C ALA A 333 -0.52 12.16 -5.17
N GLU A 334 -0.82 13.34 -5.73
CA GLU A 334 -2.20 13.81 -5.84
C GLU A 334 -2.98 13.03 -6.91
N VAL A 335 -2.35 12.73 -8.04
CA VAL A 335 -2.95 11.93 -9.13
C VAL A 335 -3.21 10.50 -8.66
N ASP A 336 -2.25 9.87 -7.98
CA ASP A 336 -2.41 8.53 -7.40
C ASP A 336 -3.60 8.48 -6.44
N ARG A 337 -3.68 9.43 -5.50
CA ARG A 337 -4.83 9.52 -4.59
C ARG A 337 -6.14 9.78 -5.32
N GLN A 338 -6.16 10.65 -6.33
CA GLN A 338 -7.35 10.87 -7.15
C GLN A 338 -7.78 9.59 -7.88
N SER A 339 -6.85 8.77 -8.35
CA SER A 339 -7.16 7.48 -8.99
C SER A 339 -7.83 6.51 -8.01
N ILE A 340 -7.33 6.44 -6.77
CA ILE A 340 -7.93 5.64 -5.69
C ILE A 340 -9.34 6.17 -5.36
N SER A 341 -9.48 7.47 -5.14
CA SER A 341 -10.76 8.09 -4.82
C SER A 341 -11.81 7.93 -5.93
N ARG A 342 -11.38 7.91 -7.20
CA ARG A 342 -12.27 7.61 -8.34
C ARG A 342 -12.79 6.18 -8.33
N LEU A 343 -11.99 5.21 -7.88
CA LEU A 343 -12.44 3.82 -7.71
C LEU A 343 -13.41 3.67 -6.53
N ILE A 344 -13.18 4.40 -5.43
CA ILE A 344 -14.10 4.42 -4.27
C ILE A 344 -15.45 5.04 -4.67
N PHE A 345 -15.41 6.15 -5.40
CA PHE A 345 -16.59 6.92 -5.82
C PHE A 345 -16.85 6.76 -7.33
N LYS A 346 -16.95 5.52 -7.80
CA LYS A 346 -17.11 5.21 -9.24
C LYS A 346 -18.50 5.55 -9.80
N ASP A 347 -19.54 5.44 -8.96
CA ASP A 347 -20.92 5.57 -9.41
C ASP A 347 -21.37 7.03 -9.58
N ASP A 348 -20.71 7.98 -8.90
CA ASP A 348 -21.14 9.38 -8.83
C ASP A 348 -20.00 10.39 -8.66
N ARG A 349 -20.27 11.67 -8.95
CA ARG A 349 -19.29 12.77 -8.84
C ARG A 349 -19.34 13.49 -7.48
N ARG A 350 -19.71 12.80 -6.41
CA ARG A 350 -19.90 13.41 -5.07
C ARG A 350 -18.65 14.08 -4.52
N LEU A 351 -17.47 13.49 -4.75
CA LEU A 351 -16.20 14.05 -4.30
C LEU A 351 -15.89 15.39 -4.97
N ILE A 352 -16.16 15.50 -6.27
CA ILE A 352 -15.96 16.74 -7.04
C ILE A 352 -16.89 17.84 -6.50
N GLU A 353 -18.14 17.49 -6.20
CA GLU A 353 -19.10 18.43 -5.60
C GLU A 353 -18.67 18.85 -4.18
N ALA A 354 -18.20 17.92 -3.35
CA ALA A 354 -17.66 18.23 -2.02
C ALA A 354 -16.44 19.17 -2.10
N ALA A 355 -15.51 18.91 -3.04
CA ALA A 355 -14.36 19.76 -3.31
C ALA A 355 -14.77 21.17 -3.79
N LYS A 356 -15.83 21.27 -4.60
CA LYS A 356 -16.41 22.55 -5.03
C LYS A 356 -17.03 23.32 -3.88
N ILE A 357 -17.76 22.64 -2.99
CA ILE A 357 -18.38 23.24 -1.79
C ILE A 357 -17.31 23.78 -0.83
N LEU A 358 -16.20 23.05 -0.66
CA LEU A 358 -15.09 23.40 0.22
C LEU A 358 -14.00 24.25 -0.47
N ASN A 359 -14.35 24.91 -1.57
CA ASN A 359 -13.42 25.80 -2.25
C ASN A 359 -13.46 27.23 -1.68
N THR A 360 -12.29 27.85 -1.54
CA THR A 360 -12.11 29.22 -1.05
C THR A 360 -11.52 30.17 -2.09
N SER A 361 -11.03 29.66 -3.23
CA SER A 361 -10.39 30.46 -4.28
C SER A 361 -11.34 30.93 -5.38
N LYS A 362 -12.38 30.14 -5.69
CA LYS A 362 -13.39 30.50 -6.70
C LYS A 362 -14.41 31.47 -6.10
N PRO A 363 -14.88 32.46 -6.88
CA PRO A 363 -15.92 33.37 -6.41
C PRO A 363 -17.22 32.59 -6.16
N THR A 364 -17.94 32.95 -5.11
CA THR A 364 -19.18 32.24 -4.76
C THR A 364 -20.33 32.70 -5.67
N LEU A 365 -21.23 31.78 -5.99
CA LEU A 365 -22.43 32.08 -6.78
C LEU A 365 -23.59 32.37 -5.82
N ALA A 366 -24.29 33.47 -6.05
CA ALA A 366 -25.43 33.90 -5.25
C ALA A 366 -26.60 34.32 -6.14
N ARG A 367 -27.81 34.32 -5.57
CA ARG A 367 -29.01 34.86 -6.21
C ARG A 367 -29.69 35.78 -5.20
N CYS A 368 -30.00 36.99 -5.62
CA CYS A 368 -30.78 37.94 -4.87
C CYS A 368 -32.02 38.25 -5.72
N GLU A 369 -33.20 37.95 -5.19
CA GLU A 369 -34.46 38.23 -5.88
C GLU A 369 -34.87 39.67 -5.59
N PRO A 370 -35.01 40.53 -6.60
CA PRO A 370 -35.45 41.91 -6.40
C PRO A 370 -36.93 41.92 -6.01
N GLU A 371 -37.27 42.63 -4.93
CA GLU A 371 -38.67 42.95 -4.63
C GLU A 371 -39.19 44.02 -5.61
N PRO A 372 -40.50 44.06 -5.89
CA PRO A 372 -41.07 44.95 -6.91
C PRO A 372 -40.87 46.44 -6.63
N ASP A 373 -40.68 46.83 -5.36
CA ASP A 373 -40.52 48.23 -4.94
C ASP A 373 -39.04 48.67 -4.81
N TRP A 374 -38.07 47.77 -5.07
CA TRP A 374 -36.66 48.09 -4.90
C TRP A 374 -36.10 48.92 -6.05
N SER A 375 -35.36 49.98 -5.71
CA SER A 375 -34.49 50.68 -6.66
C SER A 375 -33.22 49.87 -6.96
N GLU A 376 -32.49 50.23 -8.02
CA GLU A 376 -31.18 49.61 -8.31
C GLU A 376 -30.18 49.78 -7.16
N SER A 377 -30.26 50.90 -6.42
CA SER A 377 -29.48 51.13 -5.21
C SER A 377 -29.87 50.18 -4.09
N ASP A 378 -31.18 49.97 -3.86
CA ASP A 378 -31.65 49.07 -2.80
C ASP A 378 -31.27 47.61 -3.12
N LEU A 379 -31.36 47.22 -4.39
CA LEU A 379 -30.89 45.90 -4.84
C LEU A 379 -29.38 45.73 -4.62
N LEU A 380 -28.57 46.76 -4.91
CA LEU A 380 -27.12 46.71 -4.67
C LEU A 380 -26.82 46.62 -3.17
N GLU A 381 -27.56 47.32 -2.32
CA GLU A 381 -27.42 47.26 -0.86
C GLU A 381 -27.80 45.88 -0.33
N ALA A 382 -28.93 45.32 -0.77
CA ALA A 382 -29.33 43.95 -0.45
C ALA A 382 -28.27 42.93 -0.91
N GLN A 383 -27.72 43.10 -2.11
CA GLN A 383 -26.60 42.29 -2.59
C GLN A 383 -25.36 42.41 -1.69
N LYS A 384 -24.99 43.63 -1.25
CA LYS A 384 -23.84 43.84 -0.35
C LYS A 384 -24.03 43.16 1.00
N VAL A 385 -25.21 43.25 1.60
CA VAL A 385 -25.53 42.56 2.87
C VAL A 385 -25.40 41.05 2.70
N HIS A 386 -26.00 40.50 1.63
CA HIS A 386 -25.91 39.07 1.34
C HIS A 386 -24.45 38.61 1.09
N VAL A 387 -23.64 39.41 0.38
CA VAL A 387 -22.22 39.12 0.20
C VAL A 387 -21.45 39.04 1.53
N GLN A 388 -21.79 39.87 2.53
CA GLN A 388 -21.16 39.81 3.85
C GLN A 388 -21.47 38.49 4.57
N GLU A 389 -22.71 38.01 4.50
CA GLU A 389 -23.13 36.72 5.07
C GLU A 389 -22.38 35.56 4.38
N LEU A 390 -22.31 35.58 3.05
CA LEU A 390 -21.58 34.59 2.28
C LEU A 390 -20.07 34.62 2.52
N ALA A 391 -19.51 35.79 2.82
CA ALA A 391 -18.11 35.93 3.22
C ALA A 391 -17.84 35.19 4.54
N ILE A 392 -18.70 35.33 5.56
CA ILE A 392 -18.57 34.59 6.83
C ILE A 392 -18.59 33.08 6.58
N ARG A 393 -19.50 32.60 5.73
CA ARG A 393 -19.57 31.19 5.33
C ARG A 393 -18.27 30.72 4.66
N THR A 394 -17.70 31.54 3.77
CA THR A 394 -16.46 31.23 3.05
C THR A 394 -15.25 31.17 3.98
N LEU A 395 -15.18 32.07 4.96
CA LEU A 395 -14.14 32.11 5.99
C LEU A 395 -14.19 30.90 6.94
N ALA A 396 -15.33 30.23 7.03
CA ALA A 396 -15.52 29.02 7.85
C ALA A 396 -15.13 27.71 7.13
N VAL A 397 -14.84 27.76 5.82
CA VAL A 397 -14.51 26.58 4.98
C VAL A 397 -13.18 25.88 5.35
N PRO A 398 -12.08 26.58 5.67
CA PRO A 398 -10.76 25.93 5.75
C PRO A 398 -10.63 24.73 6.70
N PRO A 399 -11.23 24.72 7.90
CA PRO A 399 -11.23 23.52 8.76
C PRO A 399 -11.79 22.26 8.09
N GLY A 400 -12.86 22.40 7.31
CA GLY A 400 -13.43 21.31 6.50
C GLY A 400 -12.54 20.90 5.33
N ARG A 401 -11.97 21.89 4.64
CA ARG A 401 -11.02 21.66 3.53
C ARG A 401 -9.78 20.87 3.98
N GLY A 402 -9.30 21.10 5.21
CA GLY A 402 -8.15 20.39 5.78
C GLY A 402 -8.39 18.89 5.94
N LEU A 403 -9.61 18.48 6.30
CA LEU A 403 -10.01 17.07 6.38
C LEU A 403 -10.05 16.43 4.98
N LEU A 404 -10.63 17.12 3.99
CA LEU A 404 -10.77 16.60 2.63
C LEU A 404 -9.41 16.31 1.97
N TYR A 405 -8.46 17.24 2.11
CA TYR A 405 -7.12 17.13 1.53
C TYR A 405 -6.06 16.64 2.53
N PHE A 406 -6.46 16.01 3.63
CA PHE A 406 -5.52 15.52 4.64
C PHE A 406 -4.50 14.52 4.03
N SER A 407 -3.21 14.73 4.33
CA SER A 407 -2.10 13.85 3.91
C SER A 407 -2.06 13.56 2.39
N ALA A 408 -2.44 14.54 1.58
CA ALA A 408 -2.70 14.39 0.15
C ALA A 408 -1.50 14.65 -0.79
N ARG A 409 -0.55 15.47 -0.37
CA ARG A 409 0.47 16.08 -1.23
C ARG A 409 1.87 15.87 -0.65
N VAL A 410 2.85 15.73 -1.53
CA VAL A 410 4.28 15.77 -1.18
C VAL A 410 4.85 17.08 -1.71
N PRO A 411 5.38 17.97 -0.84
CA PRO A 411 5.90 19.26 -1.28
C PRO A 411 7.26 19.10 -1.97
N LEU A 412 7.51 19.92 -2.99
CA LEU A 412 8.87 20.05 -3.54
C LEU A 412 9.72 20.90 -2.58
N LEU A 413 10.83 20.33 -2.11
CA LEU A 413 11.70 20.97 -1.12
C LEU A 413 12.44 22.20 -1.66
N THR A 414 12.48 22.38 -2.99
CA THR A 414 13.11 23.52 -3.67
C THR A 414 12.23 24.77 -3.69
N GLU A 415 10.92 24.63 -3.45
CA GLU A 415 9.95 25.73 -3.59
C GLU A 415 9.30 26.10 -2.27
N LYS A 416 8.74 27.32 -2.23
CA LYS A 416 7.93 27.78 -1.11
C LYS A 416 6.54 27.16 -1.22
N PHE A 417 6.05 26.66 -0.10
CA PHE A 417 4.73 26.08 0.00
C PHE A 417 3.64 27.15 -0.15
N PRO A 418 2.76 27.06 -1.15
CA PRO A 418 1.73 28.06 -1.41
C PRO A 418 0.59 27.93 -0.41
N ILE A 419 0.31 28.99 0.33
CA ILE A 419 -0.86 29.06 1.22
C ILE A 419 -1.91 29.98 0.58
N GLY A 420 -2.97 29.38 0.04
CA GLY A 420 -4.04 30.08 -0.65
C GLY A 420 -4.72 31.17 0.18
N GLY A 421 -5.13 32.26 -0.49
CA GLY A 421 -5.97 33.30 0.10
C GLY A 421 -7.46 33.00 -0.01
N PHE A 422 -8.28 33.99 0.40
CA PHE A 422 -9.73 33.94 0.23
C PHE A 422 -10.16 34.80 -0.95
N ASN A 423 -11.08 34.27 -1.75
CA ASN A 423 -11.85 35.05 -2.70
C ASN A 423 -13.23 35.32 -2.11
N LEU A 424 -13.47 36.56 -1.67
CA LEU A 424 -14.74 36.97 -1.07
C LEU A 424 -15.68 37.64 -2.08
N HIS A 425 -15.35 37.63 -3.37
CA HIS A 425 -16.23 38.14 -4.41
C HIS A 425 -17.37 37.16 -4.68
N CYS A 426 -18.56 37.72 -4.90
CA CYS A 426 -19.75 36.96 -5.25
C CYS A 426 -20.23 37.35 -6.65
N VAL A 427 -20.61 36.36 -7.45
CA VAL A 427 -21.24 36.55 -8.76
C VAL A 427 -22.74 36.32 -8.61
N PHE A 428 -23.53 37.37 -8.84
CA PHE A 428 -24.99 37.29 -8.76
C PHE A 428 -25.60 36.83 -10.08
N LYS A 429 -26.43 35.79 -10.03
CA LYS A 429 -27.21 35.28 -11.18
C LYS A 429 -28.64 35.85 -11.13
N PRO A 430 -29.26 36.17 -12.29
CA PRO A 430 -28.82 35.89 -13.67
C PRO A 430 -27.87 36.92 -14.29
N ALA A 431 -27.76 38.13 -13.74
CA ALA A 431 -27.04 39.27 -14.36
C ALA A 431 -25.51 39.11 -14.48
N ASN A 432 -24.91 38.13 -13.79
CA ASN A 432 -23.46 37.91 -13.71
C ASN A 432 -22.66 39.09 -13.15
N ASN A 433 -23.30 39.97 -12.37
CA ASN A 433 -22.60 41.07 -11.71
C ASN A 433 -21.69 40.55 -10.59
N THR A 434 -20.48 41.07 -10.48
CA THR A 434 -19.52 40.75 -9.42
C THR A 434 -19.58 41.83 -8.33
N VAL A 435 -20.01 41.44 -7.14
CA VAL A 435 -20.05 42.32 -5.97
C VAL A 435 -18.99 41.85 -4.97
N GLY A 436 -18.18 42.79 -4.50
CA GLY A 436 -17.16 42.55 -3.48
C GLY A 436 -17.63 42.98 -2.09
N VAL A 437 -16.96 42.47 -1.07
CA VAL A 437 -17.18 42.88 0.31
C VAL A 437 -16.50 44.21 0.63
N ASP A 438 -17.02 44.92 1.62
CA ASP A 438 -16.34 46.08 2.19
C ASP A 438 -15.00 45.66 2.86
N LYS A 439 -13.90 46.24 2.39
CA LYS A 439 -12.54 45.94 2.88
C LYS A 439 -12.35 46.33 4.34
N ASN A 440 -13.09 47.30 4.85
CA ASN A 440 -12.98 47.76 6.24
C ASN A 440 -13.62 46.78 7.25
N ALA A 441 -14.61 46.00 6.80
CA ALA A 441 -15.26 44.98 7.61
C ALA A 441 -14.37 43.72 7.78
N PHE A 442 -13.53 43.41 6.78
CA PHE A 442 -12.74 42.17 6.71
C PHE A 442 -11.22 42.42 6.70
N THR A 443 -10.74 43.24 7.63
CA THR A 443 -9.30 43.42 7.84
C THR A 443 -8.64 42.13 8.34
N GLU A 444 -7.33 41.96 8.11
CA GLU A 444 -6.61 40.73 8.49
C GLU A 444 -6.66 40.44 10.00
N GLU A 445 -6.76 41.48 10.83
CA GLU A 445 -6.92 41.36 12.29
C GLU A 445 -8.28 40.76 12.67
N LYS A 446 -9.38 41.24 12.04
CA LYS A 446 -10.74 40.76 12.29
C LYS A 446 -10.95 39.32 11.80
N VAL A 447 -10.18 38.92 10.79
CA VAL A 447 -10.29 37.63 10.09
C VAL A 447 -9.11 36.70 10.40
N CYS A 448 -8.34 36.99 11.46
CA CYS A 448 -7.10 36.32 11.79
C CYS A 448 -7.24 34.79 11.93
N TRP A 449 -8.32 34.31 12.57
CA TRP A 449 -8.60 32.88 12.74
C TRP A 449 -8.92 32.15 11.44
N ALA A 450 -9.62 32.78 10.51
CA ALA A 450 -9.87 32.17 9.21
C ALA A 450 -8.57 31.96 8.43
N PHE A 451 -7.68 32.96 8.43
CA PHE A 451 -6.35 32.83 7.83
C PHE A 451 -5.47 31.80 8.55
N PHE A 452 -5.57 31.72 9.87
CA PHE A 452 -4.92 30.67 10.64
C PHE A 452 -5.40 29.28 10.20
N HIS A 453 -6.72 29.06 10.11
CA HIS A 453 -7.28 27.80 9.64
C HIS A 453 -6.94 27.47 8.17
N ALA A 454 -6.83 28.47 7.30
CA ALA A 454 -6.33 28.29 5.94
C ALA A 454 -4.89 27.79 5.91
N GLY A 455 -4.02 28.35 6.76
CA GLY A 455 -2.67 27.87 6.97
C GLY A 455 -2.61 26.43 7.47
N VAL A 456 -3.45 26.10 8.46
CA VAL A 456 -3.54 24.73 9.01
C VAL A 456 -4.00 23.76 7.92
N SER A 457 -5.08 24.08 7.20
CA SER A 457 -5.59 23.25 6.11
C SER A 457 -4.56 22.99 5.02
N ALA A 458 -3.78 23.99 4.65
CA ALA A 458 -2.76 23.85 3.63
C ALA A 458 -1.61 22.96 4.12
N GLY A 459 -1.11 23.17 5.34
CA GLY A 459 -0.05 22.34 5.93
C GLY A 459 -0.46 20.90 6.23
N LEU A 460 -1.72 20.67 6.62
CA LEU A 460 -2.27 19.32 6.85
C LEU A 460 -2.39 18.52 5.54
N GLY A 461 -2.36 19.22 4.40
CA GLY A 461 -2.26 18.61 3.09
C GLY A 461 -0.93 17.91 2.83
N ILE A 462 0.13 18.24 3.57
CA ILE A 462 1.43 17.55 3.46
C ILE A 462 1.30 16.13 4.03
N SER A 463 1.78 15.14 3.28
CA SER A 463 1.82 13.75 3.74
C SER A 463 2.66 13.59 5.01
N ARG A 464 2.18 12.76 5.96
CA ARG A 464 2.97 12.36 7.14
C ARG A 464 4.23 11.59 6.76
N GLN A 465 4.22 10.93 5.61
CA GLN A 465 5.34 10.12 5.10
C GLN A 465 6.35 10.95 4.28
N ALA A 466 6.09 12.25 4.06
CA ALA A 466 7.01 13.12 3.32
C ALA A 466 8.38 13.19 4.03
N ARG A 467 9.44 12.83 3.31
CA ARG A 467 10.83 12.85 3.80
C ARG A 467 11.53 14.16 3.40
N GLY A 468 12.55 14.56 4.16
CA GLY A 468 13.40 15.72 3.84
C GLY A 468 12.85 17.09 4.28
N ILE A 469 11.77 17.13 5.07
CA ILE A 469 11.29 18.38 5.69
C ILE A 469 12.18 18.72 6.88
N ASP A 470 13.21 19.54 6.62
CA ASP A 470 14.19 19.95 7.62
C ASP A 470 13.95 21.37 8.16
N THR A 471 14.71 21.73 9.21
CA THR A 471 14.69 23.10 9.78
C THR A 471 14.91 24.17 8.71
N SER A 472 15.79 23.91 7.73
CA SER A 472 16.12 24.83 6.63
C SER A 472 14.88 25.13 5.78
N TRP A 473 14.12 24.10 5.38
CA TRP A 473 12.91 24.26 4.58
C TRP A 473 11.81 24.99 5.35
N ILE A 474 11.65 24.71 6.64
CA ILE A 474 10.68 25.39 7.50
C ILE A 474 11.03 26.88 7.65
N LEU A 475 12.33 27.22 7.74
CA LEU A 475 12.80 28.61 7.77
C LEU A 475 12.72 29.28 6.39
N TYR A 476 12.90 28.52 5.30
CA TYR A 476 12.76 29.02 3.93
C TYR A 476 11.32 29.48 3.64
N ASN A 477 10.34 28.78 4.19
CA ASN A 477 8.93 29.14 4.14
C ASN A 477 8.54 30.30 5.09
N LYS A 478 9.46 30.77 5.94
CA LYS A 478 9.17 31.90 6.84
C LYS A 478 8.94 33.19 6.03
N PRO A 479 7.77 33.85 6.17
CA PRO A 479 7.55 35.16 5.58
C PRO A 479 8.40 36.24 6.28
N GLN A 480 8.67 37.35 5.59
CA GLN A 480 9.44 38.47 6.16
C GLN A 480 8.75 39.04 7.41
N GLU A 481 7.44 39.26 7.32
CA GLU A 481 6.56 39.57 8.45
C GLU A 481 5.75 38.34 8.84
N LEU A 482 5.60 38.10 10.15
CA LEU A 482 4.86 36.93 10.62
C LEU A 482 3.37 37.06 10.29
N SER A 483 2.87 36.18 9.44
CA SER A 483 1.46 36.14 9.06
C SER A 483 0.67 35.09 9.84
N ASN A 484 -0.64 35.34 10.00
CA ASN A 484 -1.58 34.39 10.60
C ASN A 484 -1.65 33.06 9.83
N ARG A 485 -1.45 33.11 8.51
CA ARG A 485 -1.39 31.93 7.64
C ARG A 485 -0.18 31.04 7.97
N HIS A 486 1.00 31.64 8.12
CA HIS A 486 2.21 30.91 8.49
C HIS A 486 2.10 30.29 9.88
N ALA A 487 1.47 30.99 10.82
CA ALA A 487 1.20 30.46 12.14
C ALA A 487 0.37 29.16 12.11
N GLY A 488 -0.69 29.12 11.30
CA GLY A 488 -1.47 27.91 11.09
C GLY A 488 -0.70 26.79 10.40
N PHE A 489 0.14 27.15 9.42
CA PHE A 489 1.03 26.19 8.75
C PHE A 489 1.99 25.50 9.72
N LEU A 490 2.56 26.23 10.68
CA LEU A 490 3.40 25.64 11.74
C LEU A 490 2.63 24.64 12.61
N LEU A 491 1.39 24.95 13.00
CA LEU A 491 0.55 24.01 13.76
C LEU A 491 0.37 22.69 12.99
N ALA A 492 0.06 22.79 11.69
CA ALA A 492 -0.16 21.63 10.84
C ALA A 492 1.09 20.76 10.69
N LEU A 493 2.27 21.37 10.47
CA LEU A 493 3.54 20.63 10.47
C LEU A 493 3.77 19.89 11.79
N GLY A 494 3.37 20.50 12.91
CA GLY A 494 3.45 19.89 14.23
C GLY A 494 2.52 18.70 14.41
N LEU A 495 1.26 18.82 13.98
CA LEU A 495 0.26 17.74 14.01
C LEU A 495 0.61 16.58 13.06
N ASN A 496 1.34 16.86 11.97
CA ASN A 496 1.89 15.84 11.07
C ASN A 496 3.19 15.20 11.59
N GLY A 497 3.80 15.75 12.64
CA GLY A 497 5.04 15.24 13.25
C GLY A 497 6.34 15.78 12.63
N HIS A 498 6.26 16.70 11.67
CA HIS A 498 7.40 17.27 10.95
C HIS A 498 8.18 18.31 11.77
N LEU A 499 7.61 18.85 12.86
CA LEU A 499 8.34 19.79 13.74
C LEU A 499 9.35 19.12 14.68
N LYS A 500 9.41 17.78 14.77
CA LYS A 500 10.44 17.07 15.56
C LYS A 500 11.87 17.38 15.10
N CYS A 501 12.05 17.63 13.81
CA CYS A 501 13.35 17.91 13.19
C CYS A 501 13.78 19.39 13.31
N VAL A 502 12.94 20.26 13.91
CA VAL A 502 13.25 21.69 14.03
C VAL A 502 14.29 21.93 15.10
N ALA A 503 15.36 22.66 14.73
CA ALA A 503 16.36 23.11 15.67
C ALA A 503 15.75 24.06 16.71
N LYS A 504 16.05 23.83 17.98
CA LYS A 504 15.43 24.53 19.12
C LYS A 504 15.63 26.05 19.09
N TRP A 505 16.77 26.54 18.57
CA TRP A 505 17.01 27.97 18.39
C TRP A 505 16.07 28.63 17.37
N ALA A 506 15.61 27.87 16.36
CA ALA A 506 14.67 28.36 15.36
C ALA A 506 13.30 28.65 15.97
N ALA A 507 12.88 27.86 16.97
CA ALA A 507 11.65 28.13 17.73
C ALA A 507 11.70 29.48 18.46
N PHE A 508 12.85 29.83 19.07
CA PHE A 508 13.03 31.15 19.70
C PHE A 508 12.91 32.29 18.69
N LYS A 509 13.45 32.15 17.47
CA LYS A 509 13.33 33.16 16.39
C LYS A 509 11.87 33.44 16.00
N TYR A 510 10.96 32.49 16.22
CA TYR A 510 9.52 32.66 15.98
C TYR A 510 8.79 33.28 17.18
N LEU A 511 9.28 33.09 18.40
CA LEU A 511 8.65 33.59 19.63
C LEU A 511 9.11 35.00 20.03
N THR A 512 10.32 35.44 19.63
CA THR A 512 10.84 36.79 19.92
C THR A 512 9.90 37.93 19.49
N PRO A 513 9.24 37.89 18.31
CA PRO A 513 8.36 38.97 17.87
C PRO A 513 7.03 39.08 18.61
N LYS A 514 6.72 38.15 19.54
CA LYS A 514 5.48 38.12 20.34
C LYS A 514 4.17 38.12 19.52
N HIS A 515 4.20 37.60 18.30
CA HIS A 515 3.00 37.45 17.49
C HIS A 515 2.11 36.30 18.02
N THR A 516 0.94 36.64 18.58
CA THR A 516 0.04 35.71 19.29
C THR A 516 -0.27 34.44 18.50
N MET A 517 -0.70 34.55 17.23
CA MET A 517 -1.07 33.38 16.43
C MET A 517 0.14 32.46 16.19
N THR A 518 1.32 33.03 15.92
CA THR A 518 2.54 32.25 15.69
C THR A 518 2.95 31.49 16.95
N SER A 519 2.82 32.13 18.12
CA SER A 519 3.04 31.46 19.41
C SER A 519 2.06 30.31 19.61
N ILE A 520 0.77 30.51 19.33
CA ILE A 520 -0.24 29.44 19.42
C ILE A 520 0.13 28.26 18.50
N GLY A 521 0.36 28.53 17.22
CA GLY A 521 0.63 27.48 16.24
C GLY A 521 1.92 26.71 16.51
N LEU A 522 2.99 27.41 16.88
CA LEU A 522 4.29 26.79 17.16
C LEU A 522 4.29 25.99 18.47
N LEU A 523 3.79 26.55 19.58
CA LEU A 523 3.81 25.87 20.88
C LEU A 523 2.97 24.60 20.85
N LEU A 524 1.77 24.70 20.26
CA LEU A 524 0.87 23.55 20.12
C LEU A 524 1.40 22.52 19.13
N GLY A 525 1.98 22.97 18.01
CA GLY A 525 2.60 22.09 17.02
C GLY A 525 3.81 21.33 17.57
N LEU A 526 4.68 22.00 18.34
CA LEU A 526 5.81 21.36 19.02
C LEU A 526 5.31 20.36 20.06
N ALA A 527 4.32 20.74 20.88
CA ALA A 527 3.74 19.83 21.87
C ALA A 527 3.12 18.58 21.23
N ALA A 528 2.38 18.74 20.12
CA ALA A 528 1.80 17.63 19.37
C ALA A 528 2.86 16.73 18.72
N SER A 529 3.96 17.31 18.23
CA SER A 529 5.09 16.53 17.72
C SER A 529 5.72 15.66 18.79
N TYR A 530 5.91 16.19 20.00
CA TYR A 530 6.48 15.48 21.14
C TYR A 530 5.42 14.82 22.04
N LEU A 531 4.28 14.42 21.47
CA LEU A 531 3.18 13.81 22.21
C LEU A 531 3.68 12.62 23.07
N GLY A 532 3.46 12.70 24.38
CA GLY A 532 3.80 11.66 25.35
C GLY A 532 5.30 11.43 25.61
N THR A 533 6.22 12.26 25.08
CA THR A 533 7.67 12.01 25.23
C THR A 533 8.28 12.63 26.50
N MET A 534 7.56 13.52 27.21
CA MET A 534 8.07 14.23 28.39
C MET A 534 9.38 15.00 28.15
N ASP A 535 9.59 15.54 26.95
CA ASP A 535 10.85 16.23 26.64
C ASP A 535 11.07 17.46 27.55
N SER A 536 12.23 17.50 28.21
CA SER A 536 12.54 18.54 29.20
C SER A 536 12.73 19.92 28.57
N LEU A 537 13.17 20.01 27.31
CA LEU A 537 13.41 21.27 26.63
C LEU A 537 12.10 21.90 26.19
N ILE A 538 11.20 21.11 25.60
CA ILE A 538 9.85 21.56 25.28
C ILE A 538 9.07 21.89 26.55
N THR A 539 9.25 21.11 27.64
CA THR A 539 8.65 21.46 28.94
C THR A 539 9.09 22.84 29.42
N ARG A 540 10.39 23.16 29.36
CA ARG A 540 10.91 24.49 29.74
C ARG A 540 10.40 25.61 28.83
N LEU A 541 10.22 25.33 27.55
CA LEU A 541 9.64 26.29 26.61
C LEU A 541 8.18 26.60 26.97
N LEU A 542 7.38 25.55 27.23
CA LEU A 542 5.97 25.68 27.57
C LEU A 542 5.73 26.26 28.97
N SER A 543 6.60 25.97 29.95
CA SER A 543 6.43 26.41 31.34
C SER A 543 6.42 27.94 31.50
N VAL A 544 7.09 28.66 30.60
CA VAL A 544 7.10 30.14 30.58
C VAL A 544 5.70 30.71 30.29
N HIS A 545 4.84 29.92 29.64
CA HIS A 545 3.48 30.29 29.27
C HIS A 545 2.43 29.83 30.29
N VAL A 546 2.84 29.16 31.38
CA VAL A 546 1.94 28.67 32.44
C VAL A 546 2.32 29.30 33.78
N THR A 547 1.47 30.18 34.29
CA THR A 547 1.74 31.00 35.48
C THR A 547 2.15 30.18 36.70
N ARG A 548 1.48 29.06 36.99
CA ARG A 548 1.76 28.22 38.17
C ARG A 548 3.06 27.42 38.07
N MET A 549 3.68 27.37 36.90
CA MET A 549 5.00 26.74 36.71
C MET A 549 6.16 27.70 36.89
N LEU A 550 5.89 29.00 36.94
CA LEU A 550 6.93 30.00 37.21
C LEU A 550 7.36 29.92 38.69
N PRO A 551 8.63 30.19 39.00
CA PRO A 551 9.10 30.30 40.37
C PRO A 551 8.27 31.33 41.15
N PRO A 552 7.97 31.09 42.45
CA PRO A 552 7.24 32.06 43.26
C PRO A 552 8.03 33.38 43.32
N GLY A 553 7.38 34.49 42.95
CA GLY A 553 8.00 35.81 42.87
C GLY A 553 8.58 36.19 41.49
N ALA A 554 8.51 35.30 40.49
CA ALA A 554 8.79 35.67 39.10
C ALA A 554 7.71 36.62 38.55
N ALA A 555 8.12 37.61 37.77
CA ALA A 555 7.18 38.51 37.10
C ALA A 555 6.33 37.73 36.08
N GLU A 556 5.01 37.91 36.13
CA GLU A 556 4.11 37.41 35.10
C GLU A 556 4.46 38.11 33.78
N LEU A 557 4.65 37.32 32.71
CA LEU A 557 4.91 37.87 31.39
C LEU A 557 3.60 38.37 30.80
N ASN A 558 3.60 39.59 30.24
CA ASN A 558 2.47 40.18 29.50
C ASN A 558 2.21 39.41 28.19
N LEU A 559 1.65 38.21 28.30
CA LEU A 559 1.31 37.29 27.22
C LEU A 559 -0.20 37.24 27.05
N SER A 560 -0.67 37.09 25.80
CA SER A 560 -2.08 36.90 25.51
C SER A 560 -2.65 35.66 26.25
N PRO A 561 -3.87 35.74 26.81
CA PRO A 561 -4.56 34.59 27.42
C PRO A 561 -4.67 33.37 26.49
N LEU A 562 -4.77 33.59 25.17
CA LEU A 562 -4.83 32.52 24.18
C LEU A 562 -3.50 31.75 24.08
N THR A 563 -2.37 32.45 24.17
CA THR A 563 -1.04 31.82 24.20
C THR A 563 -0.85 31.00 25.48
N GLN A 564 -1.32 31.50 26.61
CA GLN A 564 -1.24 30.78 27.89
C GLN A 564 -2.14 29.54 27.91
N THR A 565 -3.36 29.64 27.37
CA THR A 565 -4.27 28.50 27.15
C THR A 565 -3.59 27.41 26.31
N THR A 566 -2.84 27.83 25.28
CA THR A 566 -2.06 26.93 24.43
C THR A 566 -0.92 26.28 25.19
N GLY A 567 -0.22 27.03 26.05
CA GLY A 567 0.84 26.51 26.91
C GLY A 567 0.36 25.37 27.81
N ILE A 568 -0.79 25.55 28.48
CA ILE A 568 -1.41 24.51 29.32
C ILE A 568 -1.75 23.26 28.51
N MET A 569 -2.43 23.41 27.38
CA MET A 569 -2.78 22.26 26.53
C MET A 569 -1.52 21.55 26.01
N GLY A 570 -0.49 22.32 25.63
CA GLY A 570 0.78 21.78 25.16
C GLY A 570 1.45 20.88 26.20
N ILE A 571 1.39 21.23 27.49
CA ILE A 571 1.90 20.37 28.57
C ILE A 571 1.04 19.10 28.68
N GLY A 572 -0.29 19.22 28.57
CA GLY A 572 -1.19 18.08 28.53
C GLY A 572 -0.82 17.06 27.43
N LEU A 573 -0.53 17.54 26.22
CA LEU A 573 -0.09 16.70 25.10
C LEU A 573 1.30 16.09 25.33
N LEU A 574 2.27 16.89 25.76
CA LEU A 574 3.64 16.43 26.01
C LEU A 574 3.72 15.33 27.07
N TYR A 575 2.86 15.42 28.09
CA TYR A 575 2.76 14.47 29.20
C TYR A 575 1.58 13.48 29.02
N CYS A 576 1.03 13.36 27.81
CA CYS A 576 -0.09 12.47 27.53
C CYS A 576 0.22 11.02 27.94
N ASN A 577 -0.68 10.40 28.70
CA ASN A 577 -0.59 9.02 29.20
C ASN A 577 0.62 8.72 30.11
N THR A 578 1.19 9.73 30.77
CA THR A 578 2.39 9.58 31.64
C THR A 578 2.06 9.47 33.13
N GLN A 579 0.85 9.87 33.56
CA GLN A 579 0.44 9.98 34.96
C GLN A 579 1.39 10.82 35.84
N HIS A 580 2.00 11.86 35.28
CA HIS A 580 2.97 12.67 36.03
C HIS A 580 2.29 13.47 37.16
N ARG A 581 2.63 13.16 38.43
CA ARG A 581 2.00 13.75 39.63
C ARG A 581 2.03 15.28 39.63
N ARG A 582 3.21 15.90 39.53
CA ARG A 582 3.35 17.36 39.61
C ARG A 582 2.53 18.10 38.55
N MET A 583 2.52 17.59 37.31
CA MET A 583 1.80 18.25 36.22
C MET A 583 0.29 18.12 36.44
N SER A 584 -0.17 16.97 36.92
CA SER A 584 -1.57 16.77 37.30
C SER A 584 -2.00 17.70 38.44
N GLU A 585 -1.16 17.91 39.45
CA GLU A 585 -1.41 18.84 40.55
C GLU A 585 -1.52 20.29 40.07
N ILE A 586 -0.61 20.70 39.18
CA ILE A 586 -0.62 22.03 38.58
C ILE A 586 -1.91 22.24 37.78
N MET A 587 -2.29 21.29 36.92
CA MET A 587 -3.53 21.40 36.12
C MET A 587 -4.77 21.46 37.01
N LEU A 588 -4.85 20.64 38.07
CA LEU A 588 -5.98 20.71 39.00
C LEU A 588 -6.03 22.07 39.71
N SER A 589 -4.88 22.60 40.12
CA SER A 589 -4.81 23.90 40.79
C SER A 589 -5.24 25.06 39.89
N GLU A 590 -4.98 24.97 38.57
CA GLU A 590 -5.44 25.97 37.59
C GLU A 590 -6.96 25.89 37.33
N ILE A 591 -7.57 24.70 37.46
CA ILE A 591 -9.03 24.53 37.40
C ILE A 591 -9.70 25.08 38.68
N GLU A 592 -9.11 24.83 39.84
CA GLU A 592 -9.66 25.22 41.16
C GLU A 592 -9.48 26.70 41.49
N HIS A 593 -8.58 27.40 40.80
CA HIS A 593 -8.24 28.76 41.15
C HIS A 593 -9.46 29.70 41.11
N ILE A 594 -9.69 30.41 42.21
CA ILE A 594 -10.73 31.44 42.33
C ILE A 594 -10.02 32.78 42.31
N GLU A 595 -10.28 33.59 41.28
CA GLU A 595 -9.73 34.93 41.16
C GLU A 595 -10.41 35.87 42.18
N THR A 596 -9.61 36.60 42.96
CA THR A 596 -10.10 37.57 43.96
C THR A 596 -10.15 39.01 43.41
N GLU A 597 -9.50 39.26 42.28
CA GLU A 597 -9.36 40.59 41.66
C GLU A 597 -10.21 40.72 40.39
N VAL A 598 -10.91 41.85 40.25
CA VAL A 598 -11.75 42.15 39.09
C VAL A 598 -10.88 42.80 38.01
N LEU A 599 -10.31 41.97 37.14
CA LEU A 599 -9.65 42.42 35.90
C LEU A 599 -10.66 42.41 34.74
N ASP A 600 -10.56 43.39 33.83
CA ASP A 600 -11.46 43.53 32.67
C ASP A 600 -11.40 42.33 31.70
N GLU A 601 -10.24 41.66 31.59
CA GLU A 601 -10.08 40.37 30.90
C GLU A 601 -9.36 39.35 31.81
N PRO A 602 -10.10 38.49 32.51
CA PRO A 602 -9.48 37.51 33.39
C PRO A 602 -8.72 36.46 32.58
N LEU A 603 -7.50 36.14 33.01
CA LEU A 603 -6.70 35.10 32.37
C LEU A 603 -7.40 33.74 32.41
N ARG A 604 -8.00 33.38 33.55
CA ARG A 604 -8.60 32.06 33.80
C ARG A 604 -10.07 32.02 33.42
N ASN A 605 -10.33 32.38 32.16
CA ASN A 605 -11.62 32.24 31.51
C ASN A 605 -12.05 30.78 31.36
N GLU A 606 -13.31 30.57 30.97
CA GLU A 606 -13.90 29.23 30.75
C GLU A 606 -13.05 28.38 29.81
N GLY A 607 -12.61 28.93 28.67
CA GLY A 607 -11.73 28.23 27.72
C GLY A 607 -10.37 27.81 28.28
N TYR A 608 -9.79 28.60 29.21
CA TYR A 608 -8.52 28.26 29.86
C TYR A 608 -8.70 27.08 30.83
N ARG A 609 -9.75 27.13 31.67
CA ARG A 609 -10.08 26.05 32.62
C ARG A 609 -10.49 24.76 31.90
N LEU A 610 -11.20 24.91 30.79
CA LEU A 610 -11.53 23.79 29.89
C LEU A 610 -10.25 23.16 29.32
N ALA A 611 -9.30 23.97 28.85
CA ALA A 611 -8.01 23.48 28.37
C ALA A 611 -7.20 22.77 29.46
N ALA A 612 -7.22 23.29 30.70
CA ALA A 612 -6.61 22.64 31.86
C ALA A 612 -7.29 21.30 32.20
N GLY A 613 -8.62 21.22 32.08
CA GLY A 613 -9.40 19.98 32.23
C GLY A 613 -9.04 18.93 31.18
N PHE A 614 -8.95 19.33 29.91
CA PHE A 614 -8.46 18.46 28.84
C PHE A 614 -7.01 18.03 29.07
N ALA A 615 -6.11 18.95 29.44
CA ALA A 615 -4.71 18.64 29.70
C ALA A 615 -4.55 17.63 30.86
N LEU A 616 -5.27 17.84 31.96
CA LEU A 616 -5.34 16.90 33.09
C LEU A 616 -5.85 15.52 32.66
N GLY A 617 -6.85 15.50 31.77
CA GLY A 617 -7.39 14.30 31.15
C GLY A 617 -6.38 13.58 30.26
N PHE A 618 -5.65 14.28 29.39
CA PHE A 618 -4.61 13.69 28.54
C PHE A 618 -3.47 13.07 29.37
N ILE A 619 -3.03 13.74 30.44
CA ILE A 619 -1.95 13.22 31.31
C ILE A 619 -2.33 11.87 31.93
N ASN A 620 -3.61 11.69 32.27
CA ASN A 620 -4.15 10.56 33.04
C ASN A 620 -5.15 9.71 32.23
N LEU A 621 -5.03 9.72 30.91
CA LEU A 621 -6.02 9.21 29.98
C LEU A 621 -6.33 7.72 30.17
N GLY A 622 -7.59 7.40 30.52
CA GLY A 622 -8.05 6.03 30.75
C GLY A 622 -7.34 5.30 31.89
N LYS A 623 -6.75 6.02 32.84
CA LYS A 623 -6.02 5.45 33.99
C LYS A 623 -6.77 5.53 35.31
N GLY A 624 -8.07 5.82 35.29
CA GLY A 624 -8.89 6.02 36.48
C GLY A 624 -8.92 4.85 37.46
N PHE A 625 -8.67 3.61 37.01
CA PHE A 625 -8.59 2.43 37.89
C PHE A 625 -7.32 2.39 38.74
N ASP A 626 -6.17 2.82 38.18
CA ASP A 626 -4.87 2.80 38.86
C ASP A 626 -4.27 4.21 38.90
N LEU A 627 -4.72 5.00 39.88
CA LEU A 627 -4.27 6.38 40.09
C LEU A 627 -2.88 6.49 40.73
N ARG A 628 -2.23 5.39 41.13
CA ARG A 628 -0.87 5.36 41.73
C ARG A 628 -0.65 6.51 42.73
N GLY A 629 0.35 7.38 42.47
CA GLY A 629 0.71 8.52 43.30
C GLY A 629 -0.27 9.71 43.31
N LEU A 630 -1.39 9.61 42.59
CA LEU A 630 -2.47 10.61 42.58
C LEU A 630 -3.57 10.32 43.60
N HIS A 631 -3.58 9.14 44.24
CA HIS A 631 -4.58 8.80 45.25
C HIS A 631 -4.55 9.76 46.45
N ASP A 632 -3.33 10.06 46.94
CA ASP A 632 -3.05 11.02 48.02
C ASP A 632 -3.51 12.46 47.68
N MET A 633 -3.60 12.81 46.40
CA MET A 633 -4.06 14.13 45.95
C MET A 633 -5.59 14.31 46.04
N GLN A 634 -6.33 13.23 46.33
CA GLN A 634 -7.82 13.20 46.32
C GLN A 634 -8.40 13.76 45.00
N LEU A 635 -7.76 13.42 43.88
CA LEU A 635 -8.07 13.96 42.55
C LEU A 635 -9.57 13.83 42.20
N THR A 636 -10.15 12.66 42.45
CA THR A 636 -11.56 12.35 42.15
C THR A 636 -12.53 13.18 42.98
N GLU A 637 -12.31 13.28 44.29
CA GLU A 637 -13.19 14.01 45.21
C GLU A 637 -13.17 15.50 44.93
N ARG A 638 -11.99 16.05 44.65
CA ARG A 638 -11.82 17.47 44.31
C ARG A 638 -12.49 17.83 42.98
N LEU A 639 -12.31 17.01 41.95
CA LEU A 639 -12.99 17.19 40.66
C LEU A 639 -14.51 17.03 40.80
N LEU A 640 -14.99 16.06 41.57
CA LEU A 640 -16.43 15.87 41.83
C LEU A 640 -17.03 17.06 42.58
N LYS A 641 -16.29 17.63 43.54
CA LYS A 641 -16.71 18.84 44.27
C LYS A 641 -16.88 20.03 43.34
N LEU A 642 -16.03 20.16 42.32
CA LEU A 642 -16.18 21.20 41.28
C LEU A 642 -17.29 20.89 40.28
N ALA A 643 -17.43 19.62 39.89
CA ALA A 643 -18.39 19.20 38.88
C ALA A 643 -19.84 19.23 39.40
N VAL A 644 -20.09 18.79 40.64
CA VAL A 644 -21.43 18.53 41.20
C VAL A 644 -21.72 19.34 42.47
N GLY A 645 -20.69 19.91 43.12
CA GLY A 645 -20.85 20.55 44.42
C GLY A 645 -21.82 21.73 44.44
N SER A 646 -22.47 21.93 45.60
CA SER A 646 -23.38 23.06 45.84
C SER A 646 -22.63 24.39 45.78
N LYS A 647 -23.08 25.30 44.91
CA LYS A 647 -22.45 26.60 44.65
C LYS A 647 -23.06 27.66 45.55
N LYS A 648 -22.22 28.49 46.18
CA LYS A 648 -22.70 29.70 46.89
C LYS A 648 -23.14 30.73 45.84
N VAL A 649 -24.27 31.41 46.07
CA VAL A 649 -24.92 32.34 45.12
C VAL A 649 -23.93 33.38 44.55
N ASN A 650 -23.02 33.92 45.38
CA ASN A 650 -22.05 34.95 44.96
C ASN A 650 -20.88 34.41 44.09
N LEU A 651 -20.70 33.09 44.00
CA LEU A 651 -19.57 32.43 43.31
C LEU A 651 -20.03 31.57 42.12
N VAL A 652 -21.33 31.58 41.79
CA VAL A 652 -21.93 30.72 40.74
C VAL A 652 -21.22 30.93 39.40
N HIS A 653 -21.05 32.18 38.97
CA HIS A 653 -20.42 32.49 37.68
C HIS A 653 -18.95 32.05 37.55
N VAL A 654 -18.20 31.95 38.65
CA VAL A 654 -16.79 31.48 38.64
C VAL A 654 -16.71 29.96 38.71
N LEU A 655 -17.57 29.34 39.53
CA LEU A 655 -17.64 27.89 39.67
C LEU A 655 -18.24 27.22 38.42
N ASP A 656 -19.14 27.90 37.71
CA ASP A 656 -19.65 27.45 36.41
C ASP A 656 -18.54 27.35 35.36
N LYS A 657 -17.60 28.32 35.33
CA LYS A 657 -16.45 28.30 34.41
C LYS A 657 -15.50 27.10 34.65
N ALA A 658 -15.45 26.57 35.88
CA ALA A 658 -14.64 25.38 36.20
C ALA A 658 -15.39 24.06 35.97
N THR A 659 -16.72 24.09 35.87
CA THR A 659 -17.57 22.88 35.82
C THR A 659 -17.29 22.06 34.55
N ALA A 660 -17.22 22.70 33.38
CA ALA A 660 -16.96 22.03 32.10
C ALA A 660 -15.59 21.32 32.09
N GLY A 661 -14.53 22.01 32.57
CA GLY A 661 -13.18 21.45 32.68
C GLY A 661 -13.11 20.26 33.64
N ALA A 662 -13.81 20.34 34.78
CA ALA A 662 -13.85 19.24 35.75
C ALA A 662 -14.57 18.00 35.21
N VAL A 663 -15.74 18.17 34.58
CA VAL A 663 -16.51 17.05 33.99
C VAL A 663 -15.71 16.36 32.90
N ILE A 664 -15.04 17.12 32.03
CA ILE A 664 -14.21 16.56 30.96
C ILE A 664 -12.97 15.86 31.51
N ALA A 665 -12.29 16.45 32.50
CA ALA A 665 -11.16 15.79 33.15
C ALA A 665 -11.57 14.42 33.70
N ILE A 666 -12.71 14.35 34.40
CA ILE A 666 -13.21 13.08 34.92
C ILE A 666 -13.54 12.09 33.78
N ALA A 667 -14.22 12.56 32.73
CA ALA A 667 -14.57 11.73 31.57
C ALA A 667 -13.33 11.10 30.92
N LEU A 668 -12.23 11.86 30.78
CA LEU A 668 -10.99 11.39 30.17
C LEU A 668 -10.18 10.48 31.10
N ILE A 669 -10.12 10.80 32.41
CA ILE A 669 -9.40 9.98 33.40
C ILE A 669 -10.05 8.60 33.52
N PHE A 670 -11.38 8.54 33.63
CA PHE A 670 -12.18 7.33 33.82
C PHE A 670 -12.75 6.76 32.52
N MET A 671 -12.19 7.15 31.37
CA MET A 671 -12.62 6.68 30.06
C MET A 671 -12.53 5.15 29.99
N LYS A 672 -13.64 4.50 29.59
CA LYS A 672 -13.77 3.03 29.46
C LYS A 672 -13.43 2.25 30.75
N SER A 673 -13.58 2.86 31.93
CA SER A 673 -13.26 2.19 33.21
C SER A 673 -14.42 1.39 33.80
N GLU A 674 -15.65 1.59 33.31
CA GLU A 674 -16.88 0.93 33.80
C GLU A 674 -17.17 1.18 35.30
N ASP A 675 -16.71 2.30 35.85
CA ASP A 675 -16.96 2.67 37.25
C ASP A 675 -18.40 3.19 37.43
N HIS A 676 -19.28 2.29 37.88
CA HIS A 676 -20.68 2.61 38.15
C HIS A 676 -20.89 3.65 39.27
N ALA A 677 -20.02 3.68 40.29
CA ALA A 677 -20.23 4.57 41.44
C ALA A 677 -19.94 6.02 41.06
N LEU A 678 -18.86 6.23 40.31
CA LEU A 678 -18.50 7.54 39.79
C LEU A 678 -19.46 7.99 38.68
N ALA A 679 -19.85 7.10 37.76
CA ALA A 679 -20.82 7.40 36.71
C ALA A 679 -22.14 7.93 37.28
N ARG A 680 -22.71 7.29 38.33
CA ARG A 680 -23.94 7.76 38.99
C ARG A 680 -23.82 9.12 39.66
N LYS A 681 -22.63 9.48 40.15
CA LYS A 681 -22.40 10.77 40.84
C LYS A 681 -22.34 11.94 39.85
N ILE A 682 -21.82 11.69 38.65
CA ILE A 682 -21.65 12.72 37.60
C ILE A 682 -22.89 12.87 36.75
N ASP A 683 -23.72 11.82 36.69
CA ASP A 683 -24.91 11.78 35.88
C ASP A 683 -25.87 12.95 36.14
N VAL A 684 -26.76 13.15 35.17
CA VAL A 684 -27.81 14.16 35.27
C VAL A 684 -28.69 13.87 36.49
N PRO A 685 -29.04 14.88 37.31
CA PRO A 685 -29.87 14.65 38.47
C PRO A 685 -31.25 14.10 38.09
N SER A 686 -31.85 13.29 38.96
CA SER A 686 -33.15 12.66 38.69
C SER A 686 -34.36 13.57 38.91
N SER A 687 -34.19 14.70 39.61
CA SER A 687 -35.24 15.67 39.89
C SER A 687 -35.10 16.92 39.03
N ILE A 688 -36.19 17.32 38.36
CA ILE A 688 -36.22 18.52 37.51
C ILE A 688 -35.91 19.79 38.31
N LEU A 689 -36.29 19.86 39.59
CA LEU A 689 -36.01 21.05 40.43
C LEU A 689 -34.51 21.30 40.60
N GLN A 690 -33.68 20.28 40.44
CA GLN A 690 -32.22 20.43 40.50
C GLN A 690 -31.64 20.99 39.19
N PHE A 691 -32.44 21.04 38.12
CA PHE A 691 -31.99 21.53 36.83
C PHE A 691 -31.79 23.05 36.84
N ASP A 692 -32.57 23.77 37.65
CA ASP A 692 -32.47 25.23 37.80
C ASP A 692 -31.09 25.69 38.31
N TYR A 693 -30.34 24.80 38.98
CA TYR A 693 -29.00 25.09 39.52
C TYR A 693 -27.85 24.74 38.56
N ILE A 694 -28.15 24.17 37.39
CA ILE A 694 -27.14 23.69 36.44
C ILE A 694 -27.34 24.37 35.09
N ARG A 695 -26.26 24.89 34.52
CA ARG A 695 -26.27 25.48 33.18
C ARG A 695 -26.63 24.42 32.12
N PRO A 696 -27.54 24.69 31.17
CA PRO A 696 -28.08 23.67 30.26
C PRO A 696 -27.04 22.90 29.41
N ASP A 697 -25.99 23.57 28.95
CA ASP A 697 -24.91 22.96 28.15
C ASP A 697 -24.06 21.95 28.97
N THR A 698 -23.99 22.12 30.28
CA THR A 698 -23.28 21.20 31.19
C THR A 698 -23.98 19.84 31.24
N PHE A 699 -25.30 19.77 31.02
CA PHE A 699 -26.00 18.48 30.94
C PHE A 699 -25.50 17.63 29.78
N LEU A 700 -25.16 18.24 28.65
CA LEU A 700 -24.57 17.53 27.51
C LEU A 700 -23.25 16.88 27.92
N LEU A 701 -22.36 17.67 28.54
CA LEU A 701 -21.04 17.18 28.98
C LEU A 701 -21.14 16.11 30.06
N ARG A 702 -22.07 16.25 31.02
CA ARG A 702 -22.29 15.25 32.08
C ARG A 702 -22.85 13.95 31.52
N THR A 703 -23.86 14.04 30.66
CA THR A 703 -24.44 12.87 29.97
C THR A 703 -23.35 12.14 29.18
N LEU A 704 -22.54 12.89 28.44
CA LEU A 704 -21.43 12.33 27.68
C LEU A 704 -20.38 11.67 28.60
N ALA A 705 -19.99 12.32 29.69
CA ALA A 705 -19.04 11.78 30.66
C ALA A 705 -19.51 10.44 31.24
N THR A 706 -20.77 10.36 31.69
CA THR A 706 -21.37 9.13 32.24
C THR A 706 -21.25 7.97 31.26
N HIS A 707 -21.58 8.19 29.98
CA HIS A 707 -21.59 7.14 28.98
C HIS A 707 -20.19 6.78 28.46
N LEU A 708 -19.24 7.71 28.43
CA LEU A 708 -17.84 7.39 28.10
C LEU A 708 -17.13 6.57 29.19
N ILE A 709 -17.52 6.76 30.45
CA ILE A 709 -17.09 5.88 31.56
C ILE A 709 -17.73 4.49 31.39
N MET A 710 -19.03 4.48 31.09
CA MET A 710 -19.87 3.29 30.86
C MET A 710 -19.86 2.83 29.40
N TRP A 711 -18.67 2.73 28.80
CA TRP A 711 -18.47 2.55 27.36
C TRP A 711 -19.18 1.34 26.77
N SER A 712 -19.10 0.18 27.44
CA SER A 712 -19.66 -1.10 27.01
C SER A 712 -21.18 -1.11 26.89
N LYS A 713 -21.88 -0.24 27.65
CA LYS A 713 -23.35 -0.18 27.70
C LYS A 713 -24.00 0.70 26.63
N ILE A 714 -23.21 1.42 25.82
CA ILE A 714 -23.75 2.29 24.76
C ILE A 714 -24.31 1.43 23.62
N GLU A 715 -25.62 1.45 23.40
CA GLU A 715 -26.24 0.76 22.27
C GLU A 715 -26.85 1.77 21.30
N ALA A 716 -26.59 1.60 20.01
CA ALA A 716 -27.18 2.44 18.96
C ALA A 716 -28.63 2.03 18.64
N THR A 717 -29.50 2.06 19.65
CA THR A 717 -30.94 1.77 19.51
C THR A 717 -31.79 2.91 20.06
N SER A 718 -32.97 3.12 19.48
CA SER A 718 -33.94 4.10 19.99
C SER A 718 -34.40 3.77 21.42
N SER A 719 -34.51 2.47 21.74
CA SER A 719 -34.82 1.99 23.08
C SER A 719 -33.75 2.36 24.12
N TRP A 720 -32.48 2.41 23.72
CA TRP A 720 -31.40 2.82 24.61
C TRP A 720 -31.51 4.31 24.95
N ILE A 721 -31.73 5.16 23.94
CA ILE A 721 -31.94 6.61 24.14
C ILE A 721 -33.13 6.86 25.08
N GLU A 722 -34.25 6.16 24.88
CA GLU A 722 -35.43 6.30 25.75
C GLU A 722 -35.17 5.87 27.20
N LYS A 723 -34.38 4.81 27.41
CA LYS A 723 -34.01 4.33 28.75
C LYS A 723 -33.06 5.30 29.46
N SER A 724 -32.16 5.95 28.73
CA SER A 724 -31.16 6.88 29.26
C SER A 724 -31.72 8.28 29.57
N LEU A 725 -32.94 8.60 29.13
CA LEU A 725 -33.60 9.87 29.46
C LEU A 725 -34.25 9.87 30.85
N PRO A 726 -34.30 11.04 31.55
CA PRO A 726 -35.11 11.22 32.75
C PRO A 726 -36.59 10.87 32.51
N ARG A 727 -37.30 10.43 33.56
CA ARG A 727 -38.65 9.84 33.46
C ARG A 727 -39.64 10.77 32.74
N GLU A 728 -39.51 12.07 32.98
CA GLU A 728 -40.37 13.13 32.45
C GLU A 728 -40.10 13.45 30.99
N TYR A 729 -38.94 13.06 30.43
CA TYR A 729 -38.62 13.31 29.02
C TYR A 729 -38.80 12.09 28.12
N LYS A 730 -39.09 10.90 28.68
CA LYS A 730 -39.22 9.65 27.89
C LYS A 730 -40.27 9.75 26.79
N PHE A 731 -41.41 10.39 27.08
CA PHE A 731 -42.48 10.57 26.10
C PHE A 731 -42.11 11.53 24.96
N LYS A 732 -41.14 12.44 25.18
CA LYS A 732 -40.63 13.39 24.16
C LYS A 732 -39.45 12.82 23.36
N SER A 733 -38.97 11.60 23.65
CA SER A 733 -37.74 11.02 23.08
C SER A 733 -37.67 11.06 21.55
N ARG A 734 -38.78 10.85 20.83
CA ARG A 734 -38.83 10.84 19.36
C ARG A 734 -38.86 12.22 18.71
N LEU A 735 -38.99 13.31 19.49
CA LEU A 735 -39.07 14.70 19.03
C LEU A 735 -40.24 15.06 18.09
N THR A 736 -41.02 14.09 17.60
CA THR A 736 -42.10 14.30 16.62
C THR A 736 -43.22 15.20 17.11
N SER A 737 -43.49 15.20 18.42
CA SER A 737 -44.56 15.99 19.06
C SER A 737 -44.19 17.44 19.35
N VAL A 738 -42.95 17.86 19.07
CA VAL A 738 -42.49 19.23 19.33
C VAL A 738 -42.93 20.15 18.18
N HIS A 739 -43.79 21.12 18.50
CA HIS A 739 -44.31 22.13 17.58
C HIS A 739 -44.02 23.58 18.03
N HIS A 740 -43.64 23.77 19.29
CA HIS A 740 -43.33 25.08 19.88
C HIS A 740 -41.97 25.05 20.58
N LEU A 741 -41.27 26.18 20.53
CA LEU A 741 -39.98 26.38 21.18
C LEU A 741 -40.21 26.98 22.58
N SER A 742 -39.56 26.43 23.60
CA SER A 742 -39.61 26.90 24.99
C SER A 742 -38.24 26.67 25.64
N ALA A 743 -37.76 27.60 26.49
CA ALA A 743 -36.52 27.38 27.22
C ALA A 743 -36.62 26.27 28.30
N GLU A 744 -37.83 25.88 28.71
CA GLU A 744 -38.02 24.79 29.68
C GLU A 744 -37.42 23.47 29.17
N ASP A 745 -37.42 23.26 27.85
CA ASP A 745 -36.89 22.06 27.21
C ASP A 745 -35.37 22.16 26.89
N LEU A 746 -34.66 23.22 27.31
CA LEU A 746 -33.21 23.38 27.07
C LEU A 746 -32.37 22.21 27.63
N PRO A 747 -32.59 21.73 28.87
CA PRO A 747 -31.85 20.58 29.40
C PRO A 747 -32.11 19.33 28.56
N PHE A 748 -33.35 19.12 28.13
CA PHE A 748 -33.74 17.97 27.33
C PHE A 748 -32.98 17.89 26.00
N TYR A 749 -32.89 18.99 25.24
CA TYR A 749 -32.14 18.99 23.98
C TYR A 749 -30.64 18.72 24.18
N ASN A 750 -30.03 19.27 25.23
CA ASN A 750 -28.61 19.06 25.55
C ASN A 750 -28.32 17.61 26.00
N ILE A 751 -29.19 17.00 26.80
CA ILE A 751 -29.07 15.58 27.19
C ILE A 751 -29.15 14.70 25.95
N LEU A 752 -30.13 14.94 25.07
CA LEU A 752 -30.30 14.17 23.84
C LEU A 752 -29.10 14.33 22.89
N GLY A 753 -28.57 15.55 22.76
CA GLY A 753 -27.33 15.82 22.03
C GLY A 753 -26.13 15.06 22.61
N GLY A 754 -26.03 14.98 23.95
CA GLY A 754 -24.99 14.22 24.66
C GLY A 754 -25.07 12.72 24.40
N LEU A 755 -26.28 12.14 24.45
CA LEU A 755 -26.52 10.73 24.14
C LEU A 755 -26.11 10.38 22.70
N CYS A 756 -26.54 11.20 21.73
CA CYS A 756 -26.20 11.00 20.33
C CYS A 756 -24.69 11.15 20.09
N PHE A 757 -24.04 12.08 20.79
CA PHE A 757 -22.60 12.25 20.69
C PHE A 757 -21.82 11.06 21.29
N SER A 758 -22.29 10.48 22.40
CA SER A 758 -21.73 9.23 22.95
C SER A 758 -21.87 8.05 21.98
N ILE A 759 -23.02 7.90 21.31
CA ILE A 759 -23.20 6.88 20.25
C ILE A 759 -22.19 7.10 19.12
N ALA A 760 -22.04 8.35 18.68
CA ALA A 760 -21.16 8.68 17.57
C ALA A 760 -19.67 8.45 17.89
N LEU A 761 -19.24 8.75 19.12
CA LEU A 761 -17.87 8.46 19.56
C LEU A 761 -17.60 6.96 19.65
N ARG A 762 -18.58 6.15 20.09
CA ARG A 762 -18.46 4.68 20.11
C ARG A 762 -18.36 4.06 18.73
N HIS A 763 -19.14 4.56 17.78
CA HIS A 763 -19.21 4.03 16.43
C HIS A 763 -18.41 4.86 15.42
N SER A 764 -17.41 5.62 15.88
CA SER A 764 -16.57 6.49 15.07
C SER A 764 -15.86 5.67 13.97
N GLY A 765 -16.04 6.08 12.70
CA GLY A 765 -15.43 5.41 11.56
C GLY A 765 -15.80 3.94 11.36
N THR A 766 -16.93 3.47 11.91
CA THR A 766 -17.41 2.09 11.71
C THR A 766 -18.14 1.91 10.38
N GLY A 767 -18.78 2.97 9.87
CA GLY A 767 -19.60 2.91 8.67
C GLY A 767 -20.90 2.10 8.83
N ASP A 768 -21.37 1.86 10.06
CA ASP A 768 -22.61 1.11 10.30
C ASP A 768 -23.85 1.94 9.89
N LEU A 769 -24.61 1.39 8.94
CA LEU A 769 -25.81 1.99 8.38
C LEU A 769 -26.92 2.15 9.44
N ARG A 770 -27.01 1.24 10.41
CA ARG A 770 -28.03 1.31 11.47
C ARG A 770 -27.83 2.52 12.37
N VAL A 771 -26.58 2.79 12.74
CA VAL A 771 -26.19 3.94 13.56
C VAL A 771 -26.39 5.24 12.77
N ARG A 772 -26.00 5.23 11.49
CA ARG A 772 -26.23 6.36 10.58
C ARG A 772 -27.72 6.72 10.53
N ASP A 773 -28.60 5.76 10.30
CA ASP A 773 -30.04 6.03 10.14
C ASP A 773 -30.67 6.57 11.44
N LEU A 774 -30.23 6.08 12.60
CA LEU A 774 -30.64 6.61 13.90
C LEU A 774 -30.22 8.07 14.08
N LEU A 775 -28.95 8.40 13.82
CA LEU A 775 -28.42 9.77 13.97
C LEU A 775 -29.04 10.73 12.95
N VAL A 776 -29.26 10.27 11.71
CA VAL A 776 -29.94 11.05 10.66
C VAL A 776 -31.40 11.32 11.05
N HIS A 777 -32.10 10.36 11.66
CA HIS A 777 -33.46 10.58 12.17
C HIS A 777 -33.50 11.76 13.16
N TYR A 778 -32.59 11.78 14.15
CA TYR A 778 -32.52 12.92 15.08
C TYR A 778 -32.09 14.21 14.38
N LEU A 779 -31.10 14.16 13.48
CA LEU A 779 -30.67 15.34 12.73
C LEU A 779 -31.84 15.96 11.94
N ASP A 780 -32.63 15.14 11.23
CA ASP A 780 -33.79 15.58 10.47
C ASP A 780 -34.85 16.22 11.41
N GLN A 781 -35.05 15.68 12.62
CA GLN A 781 -35.92 16.30 13.63
C GLN A 781 -35.37 17.64 14.15
N PHE A 782 -34.09 17.74 14.47
CA PHE A 782 -33.47 18.99 14.91
C PHE A 782 -33.49 20.05 13.80
N MET A 783 -33.29 19.67 12.54
CA MET A 783 -33.46 20.56 11.39
C MET A 783 -34.89 21.08 11.27
N ARG A 784 -35.89 20.20 11.42
CA ARG A 784 -37.33 20.59 11.43
C ARG A 784 -37.63 21.58 12.55
N ILE A 785 -37.16 21.32 13.77
CA ILE A 785 -37.43 22.16 14.94
C ILE A 785 -36.71 23.51 14.83
N CYS A 786 -35.49 23.53 14.30
CA CYS A 786 -34.71 24.76 14.09
C CYS A 786 -35.34 25.70 13.04
N ALA A 787 -36.17 25.16 12.14
CA ALA A 787 -36.92 25.91 11.14
C ALA A 787 -38.24 26.53 11.68
N LEU A 788 -38.64 26.23 12.92
CA LEU A 788 -39.81 26.85 13.54
C LEU A 788 -39.57 28.36 13.78
N PRO A 789 -40.60 29.20 13.61
CA PRO A 789 -40.47 30.64 13.84
C PRO A 789 -40.23 30.93 15.32
N ALA A 790 -39.27 31.84 15.60
CA ALA A 790 -38.88 32.24 16.95
C ALA A 790 -39.00 33.77 17.10
N SER A 791 -40.16 34.24 17.56
CA SER A 791 -40.43 35.68 17.74
C SER A 791 -39.93 36.17 19.10
N ASN A 792 -40.15 35.37 20.15
CA ASN A 792 -39.83 35.76 21.53
C ASN A 792 -38.36 35.50 21.87
N TYR A 793 -37.82 36.24 22.83
CA TYR A 793 -36.44 36.03 23.33
C TYR A 793 -36.23 34.58 23.81
N ASP A 794 -37.19 34.04 24.54
CA ASP A 794 -37.22 32.67 25.02
C ASP A 794 -37.09 31.64 23.89
N GLN A 795 -37.91 31.81 22.84
CA GLN A 795 -37.87 30.95 21.65
C GLN A 795 -36.55 31.08 20.88
N LYS A 796 -35.96 32.28 20.82
CA LYS A 796 -34.64 32.51 20.20
C LYS A 796 -33.52 31.81 20.97
N LEU A 797 -33.58 31.82 22.31
CA LEU A 797 -32.64 31.09 23.15
C LEU A 797 -32.74 29.57 22.91
N ALA A 798 -33.96 29.02 22.94
CA ALA A 798 -34.22 27.63 22.62
C ALA A 798 -33.69 27.25 21.22
N ARG A 799 -33.96 28.08 20.21
CA ARG A 799 -33.48 27.89 18.83
C ARG A 799 -31.96 27.86 18.75
N ASN A 800 -31.26 28.70 19.50
CA ASN A 800 -29.79 28.71 19.53
C ASN A 800 -29.22 27.39 20.08
N THR A 801 -29.79 26.87 21.17
CA THR A 801 -29.37 25.58 21.73
C THR A 801 -29.68 24.41 20.80
N ILE A 802 -30.86 24.43 20.16
CA ILE A 802 -31.24 23.42 19.16
C ILE A 802 -30.30 23.47 17.96
N ARG A 803 -29.88 24.67 17.53
CA ARG A 803 -28.88 24.83 16.46
C ARG A 803 -27.53 24.24 16.85
N ASN A 804 -27.04 24.49 18.07
CA ASN A 804 -25.80 23.87 18.56
C ASN A 804 -25.91 22.33 18.57
N CYS A 805 -27.05 21.78 19.00
CA CYS A 805 -27.30 20.33 18.97
C CYS A 805 -27.40 19.80 17.53
N GLN A 806 -28.03 20.54 16.62
CA GLN A 806 -28.11 20.21 15.20
C GLN A 806 -26.72 20.15 14.56
N ASP A 807 -25.86 21.14 14.84
CA ASP A 807 -24.50 21.21 14.34
C ASP A 807 -23.63 20.06 14.90
N LEU A 808 -23.81 19.73 16.18
CA LEU A 808 -23.18 18.57 16.80
C LEU A 808 -23.67 17.25 16.17
N LEU A 809 -24.98 17.09 15.93
CA LEU A 809 -25.54 15.89 15.31
C LEU A 809 -25.09 15.71 13.86
N ALA A 810 -24.94 16.82 13.13
CA ALA A 810 -24.38 16.82 11.78
C ALA A 810 -22.94 16.27 11.80
N LEU A 811 -22.13 16.69 12.77
CA LEU A 811 -20.80 16.12 13.01
C LEU A 811 -20.88 14.66 13.44
N CYS A 812 -21.76 14.29 14.36
CA CYS A 812 -21.95 12.90 14.83
C CYS A 812 -22.26 11.92 13.69
N ALA A 813 -23.18 12.30 12.79
CA ALA A 813 -23.48 11.49 11.62
C ALA A 813 -22.28 11.38 10.67
N ALA A 814 -21.52 12.47 10.50
CA ALA A 814 -20.30 12.48 9.70
C ALA A 814 -19.14 11.69 10.33
N THR A 815 -19.01 11.64 11.66
CA THR A 815 -17.96 10.89 12.36
C THR A 815 -18.16 9.39 12.25
N VAL A 816 -19.41 8.91 12.34
CA VAL A 816 -19.72 7.49 12.14
C VAL A 816 -19.43 7.05 10.71
N MET A 817 -19.79 7.90 9.74
CA MET A 817 -19.58 7.67 8.31
C MET A 817 -18.27 8.27 7.78
N ALA A 818 -17.29 8.55 8.64
CA ALA A 818 -16.08 9.26 8.27
C ALA A 818 -15.30 8.52 7.17
N GLY A 819 -14.97 9.23 6.09
CA GLY A 819 -14.29 8.71 4.90
C GLY A 819 -15.18 7.96 3.90
N SER A 820 -16.37 7.50 4.28
CA SER A 820 -17.24 6.70 3.39
C SER A 820 -17.93 7.49 2.27
N GLY A 821 -18.03 8.82 2.41
CA GLY A 821 -18.74 9.66 1.44
C GLY A 821 -20.26 9.43 1.38
N ASP A 822 -20.89 8.93 2.45
CA ASP A 822 -22.31 8.54 2.46
C ASP A 822 -23.26 9.65 1.94
N LEU A 823 -24.08 9.28 0.95
CA LEU A 823 -24.97 10.21 0.25
C LEU A 823 -26.13 10.72 1.11
N VAL A 824 -26.63 9.88 2.03
CA VAL A 824 -27.76 10.23 2.90
C VAL A 824 -27.33 11.37 3.80
N VAL A 825 -26.17 11.24 4.46
CA VAL A 825 -25.59 12.31 5.30
C VAL A 825 -25.21 13.52 4.45
N PHE A 826 -24.53 13.33 3.31
CA PHE A 826 -24.06 14.45 2.47
C PHE A 826 -25.20 15.37 2.02
N ARG A 827 -26.36 14.83 1.67
CA ARG A 827 -27.55 15.63 1.28
C ARG A 827 -28.00 16.58 2.39
N ARG A 828 -27.99 16.16 3.66
CA ARG A 828 -28.36 17.04 4.80
C ARG A 828 -27.29 18.10 5.02
N LEU A 829 -26.02 17.70 5.00
CA LEU A 829 -24.90 18.63 5.17
C LEU A 829 -24.90 19.74 4.09
N ARG A 830 -25.29 19.41 2.84
CA ARG A 830 -25.47 20.40 1.77
C ARG A 830 -26.55 21.43 2.11
N VAL A 831 -27.66 21.01 2.69
CA VAL A 831 -28.73 21.92 3.16
C VAL A 831 -28.22 22.81 4.28
N LEU A 832 -27.48 22.26 5.25
CA LEU A 832 -26.89 23.04 6.34
C LEU A 832 -25.88 24.09 5.84
N ARG A 833 -25.05 23.72 4.86
CA ARG A 833 -24.11 24.65 4.21
C ARG A 833 -24.81 25.71 3.36
N GLY A 834 -25.96 25.39 2.78
CA GLY A 834 -26.73 26.27 1.88
C GLY A 834 -27.58 27.32 2.58
N ARG A 835 -27.51 27.43 3.92
CA ARG A 835 -28.19 28.50 4.66
C ARG A 835 -27.46 29.82 4.44
N ASP A 836 -28.21 30.81 4.02
CA ASP A 836 -27.72 32.16 3.74
C ASP A 836 -28.47 33.19 4.61
N ASP A 837 -28.85 32.81 5.84
CA ASP A 837 -29.60 33.66 6.77
C ASP A 837 -28.64 34.45 7.68
N ASN A 838 -28.93 35.74 7.94
CA ASN A 838 -28.19 36.56 8.92
C ASN A 838 -28.12 35.94 10.33
N GLU A 839 -29.07 35.07 10.66
CA GLU A 839 -29.13 34.44 11.99
C GLU A 839 -28.13 33.28 12.16
N THR A 840 -27.50 32.79 11.08
CA THR A 840 -26.54 31.69 11.17
C THR A 840 -25.15 32.18 11.58
N PRO A 841 -24.61 31.72 12.72
CA PRO A 841 -23.30 32.16 13.20
C PRO A 841 -22.16 31.49 12.42
N TYR A 842 -20.97 32.09 12.51
CA TYR A 842 -19.73 31.55 11.94
C TYR A 842 -19.49 30.07 12.31
N GLY A 843 -19.73 29.73 13.58
CA GLY A 843 -19.54 28.39 14.12
C GLY A 843 -20.44 27.31 13.50
N SER A 844 -21.68 27.64 13.12
CA SER A 844 -22.57 26.70 12.46
C SER A 844 -22.09 26.35 11.05
N HIS A 845 -21.58 27.35 10.30
CA HIS A 845 -20.91 27.08 9.02
C HIS A 845 -19.64 26.24 9.22
N MET A 846 -18.85 26.55 10.23
CA MET A 846 -17.64 25.78 10.56
C MET A 846 -17.99 24.31 10.83
N ALA A 847 -19.00 24.04 11.65
CA ALA A 847 -19.46 22.68 11.96
C ALA A 847 -19.93 21.93 10.71
N ALA A 848 -20.72 22.58 9.85
CA ALA A 848 -21.18 21.98 8.59
C ALA A 848 -20.01 21.63 7.65
N HIS A 849 -19.04 22.53 7.50
CA HIS A 849 -17.86 22.29 6.66
C HIS A 849 -16.94 21.20 7.23
N VAL A 850 -16.73 21.18 8.54
CA VAL A 850 -15.98 20.12 9.23
C VAL A 850 -16.70 18.77 9.07
N ALA A 851 -18.03 18.73 9.15
CA ALA A 851 -18.80 17.51 8.90
C ALA A 851 -18.65 17.02 7.45
N ILE A 852 -18.71 17.92 6.46
CA ILE A 852 -18.46 17.56 5.04
C ILE A 852 -17.03 17.04 4.87
N GLY A 853 -16.05 17.72 5.48
CA GLY A 853 -14.66 17.30 5.47
C GLY A 853 -14.44 15.91 6.09
N ALA A 854 -15.06 15.64 7.24
CA ALA A 854 -14.99 14.35 7.92
C ALA A 854 -15.63 13.22 7.09
N LEU A 855 -16.75 13.50 6.41
CA LEU A 855 -17.41 12.53 5.53
C LEU A 855 -16.52 12.09 4.36
N PHE A 856 -15.71 13.01 3.82
CA PHE A 856 -14.77 12.77 2.73
C PHE A 856 -13.30 12.81 3.18
N LEU A 857 -13.03 12.36 4.41
CA LEU A 857 -11.71 12.43 5.03
C LEU A 857 -10.61 11.85 4.11
N ALA A 858 -9.61 12.68 3.78
CA ALA A 858 -8.51 12.35 2.88
C ALA A 858 -8.96 11.75 1.52
N GLY A 859 -10.13 12.14 1.01
CA GLY A 859 -10.71 11.59 -0.22
C GLY A 859 -11.21 10.14 -0.10
N GLY A 860 -11.47 9.68 1.13
CA GLY A 860 -11.95 8.33 1.46
C GLY A 860 -10.88 7.32 1.83
N THR A 861 -9.62 7.75 1.96
CA THR A 861 -8.50 6.89 2.33
C THR A 861 -8.33 6.72 3.86
N HIS A 862 -8.84 7.68 4.62
CA HIS A 862 -8.71 7.71 6.08
C HIS A 862 -10.09 7.72 6.74
N THR A 863 -10.13 7.33 8.01
CA THR A 863 -11.31 7.40 8.88
C THR A 863 -10.86 7.69 10.32
N PHE A 864 -11.78 7.75 11.27
CA PHE A 864 -11.46 7.98 12.68
C PHE A 864 -11.36 6.66 13.46
N GLY A 865 -10.45 6.59 14.44
CA GLY A 865 -10.34 5.45 15.35
C GLY A 865 -11.14 5.61 16.64
N THR A 866 -11.31 4.51 17.39
CA THR A 866 -11.91 4.54 18.75
C THR A 866 -10.89 4.32 19.88
N SER A 867 -9.59 4.46 19.61
CA SER A 867 -8.57 4.44 20.67
C SER A 867 -8.83 5.53 21.73
N ASN A 868 -8.34 5.35 22.96
CA ASN A 868 -8.56 6.33 24.03
C ASN A 868 -8.05 7.73 23.64
N LEU A 869 -6.90 7.77 22.96
CA LEU A 869 -6.34 9.01 22.43
C LEU A 869 -7.21 9.61 21.32
N ALA A 870 -7.71 8.78 20.39
CA ALA A 870 -8.58 9.22 19.32
C ALA A 870 -9.88 9.82 19.88
N ILE A 871 -10.55 9.14 20.82
CA ILE A 871 -11.78 9.65 21.46
C ILE A 871 -11.51 10.97 22.17
N ALA A 872 -10.43 11.06 22.97
CA ALA A 872 -10.06 12.30 23.64
C ALA A 872 -9.80 13.44 22.65
N ALA A 873 -9.12 13.17 21.54
CA ALA A 873 -8.86 14.14 20.50
C ALA A 873 -10.13 14.58 19.75
N LEU A 874 -11.06 13.66 19.47
CA LEU A 874 -12.37 13.97 18.88
C LEU A 874 -13.25 14.79 19.83
N MET A 875 -13.22 14.51 21.14
CA MET A 875 -13.92 15.33 22.14
C MET A 875 -13.41 16.76 22.16
N VAL A 876 -12.09 16.95 22.02
CA VAL A 876 -11.48 18.28 21.93
C VAL A 876 -11.89 18.96 20.62
N ALA A 877 -11.74 18.28 19.48
CA ALA A 877 -12.01 18.86 18.16
C ALA A 877 -13.49 19.17 17.93
N PHE A 878 -14.40 18.31 18.40
CA PHE A 878 -15.85 18.41 18.23
C PHE A 878 -16.56 18.88 19.50
N TYR A 879 -15.87 19.63 20.37
CA TYR A 879 -16.49 20.25 21.53
C TYR A 879 -17.77 21.02 21.13
N PRO A 880 -18.91 20.79 21.78
CA PRO A 880 -20.25 21.12 21.26
C PRO A 880 -20.55 22.63 21.17
N LEU A 881 -19.75 23.50 21.79
CA LEU A 881 -19.93 24.95 21.72
C LEU A 881 -19.06 25.54 20.60
N PHE A 882 -19.70 25.86 19.47
CA PHE A 882 -19.06 26.50 18.33
C PHE A 882 -18.98 28.04 18.49
N PRO A 883 -17.99 28.70 17.87
CA PRO A 883 -17.79 30.15 18.00
C PRO A 883 -18.94 30.94 17.35
N THR A 884 -19.43 31.97 18.02
CA THR A 884 -20.51 32.82 17.48
C THR A 884 -20.00 33.77 16.39
N SER A 885 -18.81 34.34 16.60
CA SER A 885 -18.10 35.21 15.65
C SER A 885 -16.69 34.67 15.36
N ILE A 886 -16.02 35.23 14.35
CA ILE A 886 -14.69 34.76 13.92
C ILE A 886 -13.63 34.87 15.04
N LEU A 887 -13.74 35.89 15.91
CA LEU A 887 -12.80 36.12 17.01
C LEU A 887 -13.21 35.44 18.33
N ASP A 888 -14.37 34.80 18.38
CA ASP A 888 -14.89 34.20 19.61
C ASP A 888 -14.07 32.97 20.02
N ASN A 889 -13.41 33.07 21.18
CA ASN A 889 -12.61 32.01 21.80
C ASN A 889 -12.91 31.88 23.31
N LYS A 890 -14.05 32.41 23.78
CA LYS A 890 -14.34 32.52 25.21
C LYS A 890 -14.49 31.15 25.89
N SER A 891 -15.21 30.24 25.24
CA SER A 891 -15.52 28.91 25.75
C SER A 891 -14.50 27.84 25.30
N HIS A 892 -13.96 27.97 24.09
CA HIS A 892 -13.05 26.99 23.51
C HIS A 892 -12.11 27.66 22.51
N LEU A 893 -10.82 27.32 22.56
CA LEU A 893 -9.82 27.86 21.64
C LEU A 893 -9.99 27.23 20.25
N GLN A 894 -10.16 28.05 19.20
CA GLN A 894 -10.43 27.54 17.85
C GLN A 894 -9.30 26.67 17.27
N ALA A 895 -8.04 26.85 17.70
CA ALA A 895 -6.92 26.01 17.27
C ALA A 895 -7.13 24.51 17.58
N PHE A 896 -7.83 24.19 18.68
CA PHE A 896 -8.11 22.82 19.10
C PHE A 896 -9.04 22.07 18.17
N ARG A 897 -9.77 22.78 17.29
CA ARG A 897 -10.64 22.18 16.27
C ARG A 897 -9.88 21.31 15.27
N HIS A 898 -8.56 21.43 15.18
CA HIS A 898 -7.72 20.60 14.31
C HIS A 898 -7.18 19.33 14.99
N PHE A 899 -7.54 19.06 16.24
CA PHE A 899 -7.06 17.88 16.96
C PHE A 899 -7.65 16.56 16.46
N TRP A 900 -8.67 16.61 15.60
CA TRP A 900 -9.17 15.43 14.88
C TRP A 900 -8.04 14.68 14.15
N VAL A 901 -6.95 15.37 13.79
CA VAL A 901 -5.74 14.79 13.18
C VAL A 901 -5.12 13.68 14.05
N LEU A 902 -5.19 13.79 15.38
CA LEU A 902 -4.67 12.76 16.29
C LEU A 902 -5.59 11.52 16.36
N ALA A 903 -6.83 11.65 15.88
CA ALA A 903 -7.80 10.57 15.81
C ALA A 903 -7.88 9.92 14.42
N THR A 904 -7.17 10.44 13.42
CA THR A 904 -7.21 9.89 12.07
C THR A 904 -6.36 8.64 11.95
N GLU A 905 -6.95 7.61 11.37
CA GLU A 905 -6.33 6.35 11.04
C GLU A 905 -6.50 6.12 9.54
N ALA A 906 -5.40 5.78 8.88
CA ALA A 906 -5.45 5.27 7.52
C ALA A 906 -5.97 3.82 7.63
N ARG A 907 -7.12 3.52 7.03
CA ARG A 907 -7.74 2.17 7.05
C ARG A 907 -8.19 1.71 5.66
N CYS A 908 -7.89 2.48 4.61
CA CYS A 908 -8.29 2.12 3.26
C CYS A 908 -7.32 1.10 2.67
N VAL A 909 -7.82 -0.10 2.38
CA VAL A 909 -7.07 -1.09 1.62
C VAL A 909 -7.11 -0.70 0.15
N VAL A 910 -5.94 -0.65 -0.48
CA VAL A 910 -5.83 -0.42 -1.92
C VAL A 910 -5.20 -1.65 -2.56
N ALA A 911 -5.92 -2.32 -3.46
CA ALA A 911 -5.33 -3.35 -4.30
C ALA A 911 -4.58 -2.68 -5.46
N ARG A 912 -3.29 -2.99 -5.64
CA ARG A 912 -2.48 -2.50 -6.76
C ARG A 912 -2.00 -3.66 -7.60
N ASP A 913 -2.15 -3.51 -8.91
CA ASP A 913 -1.53 -4.42 -9.85
C ASP A 913 -0.01 -4.19 -9.89
N ILE A 914 0.79 -5.24 -9.87
CA ILE A 914 2.26 -5.14 -9.75
C ILE A 914 2.90 -4.63 -11.03
N ASP A 915 2.34 -5.02 -12.17
CA ASP A 915 2.91 -4.71 -13.47
C ASP A 915 2.67 -3.23 -13.82
N THR A 916 1.48 -2.72 -13.49
CA THR A 916 1.10 -1.33 -13.77
C THR A 916 1.31 -0.38 -12.59
N ASN A 917 1.42 -0.90 -11.36
CA ASN A 917 1.37 -0.15 -10.10
C ASN A 917 0.11 0.72 -9.93
N MET A 918 -0.92 0.48 -10.75
CA MET A 918 -2.18 1.20 -10.71
C MET A 918 -3.15 0.53 -9.73
N PRO A 919 -3.98 1.30 -9.02
CA PRO A 919 -4.99 0.72 -8.16
C PRO A 919 -6.08 0.03 -8.99
N VAL A 920 -6.54 -1.12 -8.53
CA VAL A 920 -7.56 -1.96 -9.19
C VAL A 920 -8.68 -2.27 -8.21
N SER A 921 -9.90 -2.46 -8.73
CA SER A 921 -11.03 -2.88 -7.91
C SER A 921 -11.16 -4.40 -7.84
N ILE A 922 -11.07 -4.97 -6.64
CA ILE A 922 -11.04 -6.42 -6.41
C ILE A 922 -11.89 -6.77 -5.17
N PRO A 923 -12.72 -7.82 -5.22
CA PRO A 923 -13.41 -8.33 -4.03
C PRO A 923 -12.43 -8.84 -2.96
N LEU A 924 -12.71 -8.48 -1.72
CA LEU A 924 -11.98 -8.83 -0.51
C LEU A 924 -12.90 -9.59 0.44
N GLU A 925 -12.38 -10.65 1.05
CA GLU A 925 -12.98 -11.34 2.17
C GLU A 925 -12.23 -10.94 3.46
N ILE A 926 -12.96 -10.37 4.43
CA ILE A 926 -12.39 -9.92 5.71
C ILE A 926 -12.98 -10.80 6.82
N SER A 927 -12.13 -11.52 7.55
CA SER A 927 -12.55 -12.32 8.69
C SER A 927 -12.40 -11.52 9.99
N LEU A 928 -13.47 -11.44 10.78
CA LEU A 928 -13.50 -10.65 12.02
C LEU A 928 -13.35 -11.54 13.26
N ARG A 929 -12.71 -10.98 14.28
CA ARG A 929 -12.61 -11.56 15.62
C ARG A 929 -13.95 -11.40 16.34
N THR A 930 -14.59 -12.52 16.65
CA THR A 930 -15.76 -12.55 17.53
C THR A 930 -15.38 -12.98 18.94
N ASP A 931 -15.68 -12.15 19.94
CA ASP A 931 -15.49 -12.48 21.36
C ASP A 931 -16.53 -13.48 21.90
N ASN A 932 -17.49 -13.92 21.08
CA ASN A 932 -18.55 -14.86 21.47
C ASN A 932 -18.23 -16.28 21.00
N PHE A 933 -17.78 -17.13 21.93
CA PHE A 933 -17.44 -18.56 21.80
C PHE A 933 -18.59 -19.51 21.36
N THR A 934 -19.66 -19.02 20.71
CA THR A 934 -20.90 -19.81 20.52
C THR A 934 -21.26 -20.18 19.08
N THR A 935 -20.45 -19.80 18.08
CA THR A 935 -20.63 -20.26 16.69
C THR A 935 -19.27 -20.51 16.04
N ASP A 936 -18.99 -21.74 15.61
CA ASP A 936 -17.74 -22.18 14.94
C ASP A 936 -17.47 -21.52 13.56
N THR A 937 -18.25 -20.50 13.19
CA THR A 937 -18.07 -19.70 11.97
C THR A 937 -17.76 -18.26 12.35
N ASN A 938 -16.49 -17.85 12.21
CA ASN A 938 -16.13 -16.45 12.29
C ASN A 938 -16.88 -15.68 11.19
N PRO A 939 -17.51 -14.53 11.49
CA PRO A 939 -18.21 -13.76 10.47
C PRO A 939 -17.20 -13.21 9.45
N SER A 940 -17.38 -13.59 8.18
CA SER A 940 -16.67 -12.98 7.06
C SER A 940 -17.51 -11.88 6.41
N VAL A 941 -16.86 -10.77 6.07
CA VAL A 941 -17.48 -9.62 5.40
C VAL A 941 -16.83 -9.46 4.04
N SER A 942 -17.63 -9.60 2.99
CA SER A 942 -17.21 -9.32 1.62
C SER A 942 -17.28 -7.81 1.33
N ARG A 943 -16.20 -7.23 0.83
CA ARG A 943 -16.12 -5.83 0.37
C ARG A 943 -15.37 -5.76 -0.95
N HIS A 944 -15.40 -4.62 -1.65
CA HIS A 944 -14.57 -4.39 -2.83
C HIS A 944 -13.48 -3.36 -2.53
N ALA A 945 -12.22 -3.70 -2.80
CA ALA A 945 -11.13 -2.74 -2.81
C ALA A 945 -11.33 -1.69 -3.94
N PRO A 946 -10.86 -0.44 -3.76
CA PRO A 946 -10.41 0.15 -2.51
C PRO A 946 -11.56 0.39 -1.53
N CYS A 947 -11.39 0.00 -0.26
CA CYS A 947 -12.40 0.23 0.78
C CYS A 947 -11.79 0.46 2.16
N LEU A 948 -12.52 1.18 3.01
CA LEU A 948 -12.20 1.33 4.43
C LEU A 948 -12.43 0.00 5.16
N LEU A 949 -11.43 -0.46 5.92
CA LEU A 949 -11.54 -1.59 6.83
C LEU A 949 -12.16 -1.18 8.17
N PRO A 950 -12.76 -2.13 8.92
CA PRO A 950 -13.00 -1.95 10.35
C PRO A 950 -11.68 -1.81 11.13
N GLU A 951 -11.76 -1.66 12.45
CA GLU A 951 -10.56 -1.51 13.28
C GLU A 951 -9.61 -2.71 13.11
N ILE A 952 -8.32 -2.44 12.89
CA ILE A 952 -7.32 -3.46 12.56
C ILE A 952 -7.21 -4.53 13.64
N ASP A 953 -7.38 -4.14 14.91
CA ASP A 953 -7.30 -5.06 16.05
C ASP A 953 -8.47 -6.05 16.12
N SER A 954 -9.55 -5.80 15.36
CA SER A 954 -10.73 -6.68 15.24
C SER A 954 -10.65 -7.66 14.07
N ILE A 955 -9.61 -7.60 13.22
CA ILE A 955 -9.49 -8.42 12.01
C ILE A 955 -8.53 -9.60 12.25
N ILE A 956 -8.91 -10.79 11.80
CA ILE A 956 -8.07 -12.00 11.85
C ILE A 956 -7.26 -12.10 10.55
N SER A 957 -7.93 -12.07 9.39
CA SER A 957 -7.29 -12.13 8.09
C SER A 957 -8.03 -11.32 7.02
N VAL A 958 -7.28 -10.91 5.99
CA VAL A 958 -7.81 -10.26 4.78
C VAL A 958 -7.37 -11.06 3.56
N GLY A 959 -8.32 -11.58 2.80
CA GLY A 959 -8.09 -12.32 1.56
C GLY A 959 -8.60 -11.57 0.34
N THR A 960 -7.91 -11.69 -0.80
CA THR A 960 -8.47 -11.34 -2.12
C THR A 960 -9.17 -12.54 -2.73
N GLU A 961 -10.36 -12.34 -3.28
CA GLU A 961 -11.17 -13.41 -3.88
C GLU A 961 -11.46 -13.10 -5.36
N SER A 962 -10.43 -13.14 -6.21
CA SER A 962 -10.59 -12.84 -7.63
C SER A 962 -10.33 -14.05 -8.53
N ARG A 963 -11.09 -14.11 -9.63
CA ARG A 963 -10.83 -15.05 -10.72
C ARG A 963 -9.76 -14.52 -11.68
N GLU A 964 -9.62 -13.20 -11.79
CA GLU A 964 -8.69 -12.52 -12.70
C GLU A 964 -7.31 -12.32 -12.09
N PHE A 965 -7.24 -12.19 -10.76
CA PHE A 965 -6.00 -11.96 -10.03
C PHE A 965 -5.67 -13.15 -9.14
N TRP A 966 -4.39 -13.33 -8.84
CA TRP A 966 -3.96 -14.31 -7.86
C TRP A 966 -4.47 -13.92 -6.47
N ASN A 967 -4.99 -14.93 -5.75
CA ASN A 967 -5.50 -14.71 -4.40
C ASN A 967 -4.33 -14.57 -3.42
N VAL A 968 -4.41 -13.58 -2.54
CA VAL A 968 -3.43 -13.26 -1.50
C VAL A 968 -4.18 -13.21 -0.18
N VAL A 969 -3.68 -13.93 0.82
CA VAL A 969 -4.24 -13.96 2.17
C VAL A 969 -3.24 -13.36 3.15
N LEU A 970 -3.62 -12.24 3.75
CA LEU A 970 -2.90 -11.60 4.84
C LEU A 970 -3.46 -12.09 6.18
N ASP A 971 -2.75 -13.01 6.83
CA ASP A 971 -3.04 -13.43 8.20
C ASP A 971 -2.38 -12.45 9.20
N PHE A 972 -3.18 -11.82 10.07
CA PHE A 972 -2.71 -10.89 11.10
C PHE A 972 -2.46 -11.54 12.45
N GLU A 973 -2.95 -12.76 12.68
CA GLU A 973 -2.82 -13.47 13.96
C GLU A 973 -1.56 -14.34 13.98
N LYS A 974 -1.34 -15.12 12.92
CA LYS A 974 -0.19 -16.04 12.85
C LYS A 974 1.11 -15.34 12.42
N ASN A 975 1.02 -14.27 11.63
CA ASN A 975 2.19 -13.56 11.12
C ASN A 975 2.18 -12.06 11.52
N PRO A 976 2.98 -11.65 12.52
CA PRO A 976 3.01 -10.26 12.97
C PRO A 976 3.64 -9.31 11.94
N ASP A 977 4.43 -9.82 10.99
CA ASP A 977 5.09 -8.99 9.99
C ASP A 977 4.12 -8.54 8.90
N HIS A 978 3.10 -9.35 8.59
CA HIS A 978 1.97 -8.93 7.74
C HIS A 978 1.26 -7.72 8.32
N LEU A 979 0.98 -7.73 9.63
CA LEU A 979 0.32 -6.62 10.29
C LEU A 979 1.20 -5.36 10.31
N LYS A 980 2.51 -5.48 10.53
CA LYS A 980 3.44 -4.33 10.49
C LYS A 980 3.52 -3.72 9.09
N ALA A 981 3.72 -4.57 8.08
CA ALA A 981 3.79 -4.15 6.68
C ALA A 981 2.49 -3.47 6.27
N PHE A 982 1.35 -4.11 6.55
CA PHE A 982 0.03 -3.58 6.23
C PHE A 982 -0.26 -2.25 6.93
N LYS A 983 0.11 -2.08 8.22
CA LYS A 983 -0.03 -0.80 8.92
C LYS A 983 0.77 0.33 8.26
N SER A 984 1.88 0.02 7.59
CA SER A 984 2.72 1.01 6.91
C SER A 984 2.29 1.36 5.49
N THR A 985 1.88 0.37 4.69
CA THR A 985 1.63 0.55 3.25
C THR A 985 0.15 0.63 2.92
N GLN A 986 -0.70 -0.17 3.59
CA GLN A 986 -2.15 -0.31 3.32
C GLN A 986 -2.49 -0.70 1.89
N THR A 987 -1.50 -1.17 1.16
CA THR A 987 -1.62 -1.66 -0.20
C THR A 987 -1.52 -3.17 -0.21
N ILE A 988 -2.37 -3.83 -0.99
CA ILE A 988 -2.25 -5.24 -1.33
C ILE A 988 -1.78 -5.29 -2.77
N TYR A 989 -0.60 -5.85 -2.99
CA TYR A 989 -0.12 -6.09 -4.34
C TYR A 989 -0.76 -7.37 -4.86
N VAL A 990 -1.29 -7.30 -6.07
CA VAL A 990 -1.92 -8.41 -6.76
C VAL A 990 -1.28 -8.56 -8.12
N ARG A 991 -1.08 -9.80 -8.56
CA ARG A 991 -0.64 -10.10 -9.92
C ARG A 991 -1.84 -10.65 -10.70
N ARG A 992 -2.02 -10.20 -11.94
CA ARG A 992 -3.01 -10.81 -12.83
C ARG A 992 -2.66 -12.29 -13.05
N ARG A 993 -3.68 -13.14 -13.07
CA ARG A 993 -3.49 -14.53 -13.47
C ARG A 993 -3.15 -14.55 -14.96
N PRO A 994 -2.14 -15.33 -15.37
CA PRO A 994 -1.89 -15.55 -16.79
C PRO A 994 -3.11 -16.24 -17.43
N ALA A 995 -3.35 -15.99 -18.71
CA ALA A 995 -4.60 -16.36 -19.37
C ALA A 995 -4.86 -17.89 -19.46
N TYR A 996 -3.88 -18.72 -19.10
CA TYR A 996 -4.02 -20.19 -19.07
C TYR A 996 -4.76 -20.73 -17.83
N ASP A 997 -4.69 -20.04 -16.68
CA ASP A 997 -5.20 -20.53 -15.37
C ASP A 997 -6.62 -20.08 -15.04
N ALA A 998 -7.10 -19.04 -15.71
CA ALA A 998 -8.51 -18.71 -15.62
C ALA A 998 -9.27 -19.77 -16.42
N SER A 999 -9.87 -20.75 -15.76
CA SER A 999 -10.92 -21.59 -16.36
C SER A 999 -12.06 -20.76 -17.00
N ALA A 1000 -12.18 -19.49 -16.61
CA ALA A 1000 -13.01 -18.49 -17.24
C ALA A 1000 -12.43 -17.87 -18.53
N ALA A 1001 -11.11 -17.90 -18.77
CA ALA A 1001 -10.47 -17.28 -19.93
C ALA A 1001 -10.73 -18.03 -21.24
N ALA A 1002 -11.01 -19.34 -21.25
CA ALA A 1002 -11.46 -19.96 -22.50
C ALA A 1002 -12.80 -19.36 -22.96
N PHE A 1003 -13.73 -19.10 -22.03
CA PHE A 1003 -15.03 -18.45 -22.30
C PHE A 1003 -14.90 -16.93 -22.49
N HIS A 1004 -14.04 -16.27 -21.71
CA HIS A 1004 -13.84 -14.82 -21.77
C HIS A 1004 -12.99 -14.40 -22.98
N ALA A 1005 -11.98 -15.20 -23.35
CA ALA A 1005 -11.21 -15.00 -24.57
C ALA A 1005 -12.02 -15.38 -25.81
N THR A 1006 -12.94 -16.35 -25.73
CA THR A 1006 -13.89 -16.60 -26.84
C THR A 1006 -14.95 -15.50 -26.93
N LEU A 1007 -15.50 -15.00 -25.81
CA LEU A 1007 -16.38 -13.82 -25.81
C LEU A 1007 -15.69 -12.56 -26.31
N GLN A 1008 -14.43 -12.36 -25.92
CA GLN A 1008 -13.64 -11.21 -26.34
C GLN A 1008 -13.23 -11.33 -27.83
N ALA A 1009 -12.91 -12.53 -28.31
CA ALA A 1009 -12.75 -12.80 -29.73
C ALA A 1009 -14.05 -12.66 -30.53
N LEU A 1010 -15.22 -12.81 -29.89
CA LEU A 1010 -16.53 -12.52 -30.49
C LEU A 1010 -16.80 -11.01 -30.55
N ASP A 1011 -16.46 -10.24 -29.51
CA ASP A 1011 -16.59 -8.78 -29.49
C ASP A 1011 -15.66 -8.09 -30.51
N ASP A 1012 -14.44 -8.61 -30.73
CA ASP A 1012 -13.49 -8.07 -31.72
C ASP A 1012 -13.94 -8.27 -33.18
N THR A 1013 -14.96 -9.10 -33.45
CA THR A 1013 -15.53 -9.20 -34.81
C THR A 1013 -16.40 -7.99 -35.19
N ASP A 1014 -16.78 -7.15 -34.22
CA ASP A 1014 -17.57 -5.94 -34.43
C ASP A 1014 -16.68 -4.66 -34.36
N GLY A 1015 -15.73 -4.55 -35.30
CA GLY A 1015 -15.27 -3.24 -35.81
C GLY A 1015 -14.23 -2.43 -35.02
N ALA A 1016 -13.35 -3.07 -34.24
CA ALA A 1016 -12.18 -2.40 -33.64
C ALA A 1016 -10.93 -2.49 -34.54
N ASP A 1017 -10.08 -1.46 -34.50
CA ASP A 1017 -8.84 -1.33 -35.28
C ASP A 1017 -7.93 -2.57 -35.13
N GLN A 1018 -7.57 -3.20 -36.26
CA GLN A 1018 -6.69 -4.39 -36.31
C GLN A 1018 -5.34 -4.10 -35.63
N HIS A 1019 -4.92 -4.97 -34.71
CA HIS A 1019 -3.65 -4.82 -34.01
C HIS A 1019 -2.48 -4.81 -35.03
N PRO A 1020 -1.49 -3.90 -34.96
CA PRO A 1020 -0.46 -3.74 -35.99
C PRO A 1020 0.45 -4.95 -36.21
N LEU A 1021 0.39 -5.94 -35.31
CA LEU A 1021 1.18 -7.17 -35.32
C LEU A 1021 0.38 -8.42 -35.76
N GLU A 1022 -0.87 -8.27 -36.20
CA GLU A 1022 -1.73 -9.40 -36.56
C GLU A 1022 -1.18 -10.25 -37.72
N TRP A 1023 -0.37 -9.64 -38.60
CA TRP A 1023 0.34 -10.33 -39.71
C TRP A 1023 1.24 -11.49 -39.25
N LEU A 1024 1.70 -11.51 -37.99
CA LEU A 1024 2.50 -12.61 -37.44
C LEU A 1024 1.75 -13.95 -37.47
N PHE A 1025 0.42 -13.93 -37.30
CA PHE A 1025 -0.40 -15.14 -37.33
C PHE A 1025 -0.68 -15.69 -38.73
N GLU A 1026 -0.32 -14.95 -39.78
CA GLU A 1026 -0.38 -15.42 -41.17
C GLU A 1026 0.83 -16.30 -41.53
N LEU A 1027 1.89 -16.31 -40.70
CA LEU A 1027 3.07 -17.14 -40.94
C LEU A 1027 2.74 -18.64 -40.71
N PRO A 1028 3.34 -19.56 -41.50
CA PRO A 1028 3.05 -20.99 -41.42
C PRO A 1028 3.21 -21.59 -40.02
N ALA A 1029 4.24 -21.17 -39.28
CA ALA A 1029 4.53 -21.64 -37.93
C ALA A 1029 3.46 -21.23 -36.89
N PHE A 1030 2.79 -20.10 -37.10
CA PHE A 1030 1.79 -19.56 -36.18
C PHE A 1030 0.35 -19.77 -36.66
N SER A 1031 0.16 -20.22 -37.90
CA SER A 1031 -1.15 -20.48 -38.51
C SER A 1031 -2.00 -21.49 -37.73
N MET A 1032 -1.34 -22.45 -37.08
CA MET A 1032 -1.95 -23.54 -36.30
C MET A 1032 -2.33 -23.14 -34.86
N LEU A 1033 -2.06 -21.89 -34.45
CA LEU A 1033 -2.43 -21.40 -33.13
C LEU A 1033 -3.93 -21.11 -33.04
N THR A 1034 -4.54 -21.62 -31.98
CA THR A 1034 -5.92 -21.31 -31.60
C THR A 1034 -6.06 -19.84 -31.23
N THR A 1035 -7.28 -19.29 -31.29
CA THR A 1035 -7.54 -17.89 -30.92
C THR A 1035 -7.10 -17.55 -29.49
N ALA A 1036 -7.23 -18.50 -28.55
CA ALA A 1036 -6.75 -18.35 -27.18
C ALA A 1036 -5.21 -18.30 -27.09
N GLU A 1037 -4.50 -19.07 -27.92
CA GLU A 1037 -3.04 -19.05 -28.01
C GLU A 1037 -2.53 -17.78 -28.71
N ARG A 1038 -3.26 -17.27 -29.71
CA ARG A 1038 -2.94 -15.97 -30.34
C ARG A 1038 -2.98 -14.83 -29.34
N ALA A 1039 -3.96 -14.83 -28.44
CA ALA A 1039 -4.07 -13.86 -27.35
C ALA A 1039 -2.93 -13.95 -26.32
N LEU A 1040 -2.23 -15.08 -26.21
CA LEU A 1040 -1.04 -15.24 -25.36
C LEU A 1040 0.23 -14.67 -26.01
N VAL A 1041 0.34 -14.72 -27.34
CA VAL A 1041 1.47 -14.18 -28.10
C VAL A 1041 1.34 -12.66 -28.26
N ILE A 1042 0.13 -12.17 -28.52
CA ILE A 1042 -0.19 -10.74 -28.64
C ILE A 1042 -1.46 -10.48 -27.82
N PRO A 1043 -1.38 -9.83 -26.64
CA PRO A 1043 -2.58 -9.45 -25.91
C PRO A 1043 -3.33 -8.30 -26.61
N PRO A 1044 -4.68 -8.27 -26.57
CA PRO A 1044 -5.47 -7.20 -27.18
C PRO A 1044 -5.29 -5.84 -26.47
N GLU A 1045 -5.50 -4.73 -27.20
CA GLU A 1045 -5.16 -3.34 -26.81
C GLU A 1045 -5.87 -2.79 -25.53
N GLY A 1046 -6.72 -3.55 -24.86
CA GLY A 1046 -7.27 -3.22 -23.54
C GLY A 1046 -6.47 -3.77 -22.35
N SER A 1047 -5.57 -4.73 -22.58
CA SER A 1047 -4.69 -5.36 -21.58
C SER A 1047 -3.32 -4.69 -21.49
N VAL A 1048 -3.18 -3.46 -22.03
CA VAL A 1048 -1.93 -2.70 -22.07
C VAL A 1048 -1.58 -2.17 -20.67
N GLY A 1049 -1.20 -3.09 -19.79
CA GLY A 1049 -0.15 -2.82 -18.83
C GLY A 1049 1.16 -2.91 -19.59
N ARG A 1050 1.81 -1.76 -19.84
CA ARG A 1050 3.07 -1.58 -20.58
C ARG A 1050 4.30 -2.37 -20.04
N ALA A 1051 4.12 -3.34 -19.15
CA ALA A 1051 5.19 -4.09 -18.50
C ALA A 1051 5.00 -5.62 -18.50
N ALA A 1052 3.84 -6.17 -18.90
CA ALA A 1052 3.62 -7.62 -18.90
C ALA A 1052 4.52 -8.38 -19.90
N HIS A 1053 5.24 -7.67 -20.79
CA HIS A 1053 6.14 -8.24 -21.78
C HIS A 1053 7.57 -7.68 -21.74
N THR A 1054 8.01 -7.07 -20.64
CA THR A 1054 9.45 -6.82 -20.46
C THR A 1054 10.20 -8.06 -19.92
N SER A 1055 9.49 -9.06 -19.39
CA SER A 1055 10.08 -10.36 -19.13
C SER A 1055 10.08 -11.16 -20.43
N THR A 1056 11.27 -11.45 -20.95
CA THR A 1056 11.52 -12.42 -22.03
C THR A 1056 11.26 -13.87 -21.57
N GLU A 1057 10.31 -14.07 -20.67
CA GLU A 1057 9.96 -15.38 -20.10
C GLU A 1057 9.22 -16.20 -21.16
N GLY A 1058 9.66 -17.44 -21.37
CA GLY A 1058 9.05 -18.34 -22.35
C GLY A 1058 7.59 -18.62 -22.00
N THR A 1059 6.71 -18.45 -22.99
CA THR A 1059 5.30 -18.75 -22.88
C THR A 1059 5.03 -20.25 -23.12
N LEU A 1060 3.80 -20.69 -22.81
CA LEU A 1060 3.35 -22.04 -23.17
C LEU A 1060 3.47 -22.28 -24.69
N VAL A 1061 3.17 -21.25 -25.48
CA VAL A 1061 3.24 -21.30 -26.94
C VAL A 1061 4.69 -21.52 -27.37
N ASP A 1062 5.65 -20.85 -26.73
CA ASP A 1062 7.08 -21.05 -27.00
C ASP A 1062 7.53 -22.47 -26.68
N ALA A 1063 7.16 -22.99 -25.50
CA ALA A 1063 7.47 -24.37 -25.11
C ALA A 1063 6.85 -25.39 -26.08
N ARG A 1064 5.60 -25.16 -26.51
CA ARG A 1064 4.91 -26.00 -27.49
C ARG A 1064 5.60 -25.96 -28.85
N LEU A 1065 5.95 -24.77 -29.36
CA LEU A 1065 6.62 -24.63 -30.65
C LEU A 1065 8.02 -25.26 -30.63
N VAL A 1066 8.75 -25.14 -29.52
CA VAL A 1066 10.04 -25.81 -29.36
C VAL A 1066 9.85 -27.33 -29.38
N LEU A 1067 8.85 -27.87 -28.68
CA LEU A 1067 8.56 -29.31 -28.70
C LEU A 1067 8.05 -29.79 -30.08
N GLU A 1068 7.14 -29.08 -30.73
CA GLU A 1068 6.54 -29.51 -32.01
C GLU A 1068 7.49 -29.35 -33.21
N GLU A 1069 8.26 -28.26 -33.26
CA GLU A 1069 9.06 -27.91 -34.43
C GLU A 1069 10.56 -28.12 -34.19
N ALA A 1070 11.10 -27.61 -33.08
CA ALA A 1070 12.55 -27.69 -32.85
C ALA A 1070 13.01 -29.09 -32.40
N THR A 1071 12.26 -29.80 -31.55
CA THR A 1071 12.71 -31.13 -31.09
C THR A 1071 12.52 -32.22 -32.14
N LEU A 1072 11.36 -32.27 -32.80
CA LEU A 1072 11.03 -33.31 -33.77
C LEU A 1072 11.83 -33.19 -35.07
N HIS A 1073 12.09 -31.98 -35.56
CA HIS A 1073 12.83 -31.77 -36.80
C HIS A 1073 14.37 -31.69 -36.61
N SER A 1074 14.87 -31.72 -35.36
CA SER A 1074 16.31 -31.59 -35.07
C SER A 1074 17.17 -32.80 -35.47
N GLY A 1075 16.58 -34.00 -35.55
CA GLY A 1075 17.34 -35.24 -35.78
C GLY A 1075 18.31 -35.63 -34.65
N LYS A 1076 18.24 -34.97 -33.47
CA LYS A 1076 19.11 -35.27 -32.31
C LYS A 1076 18.47 -36.31 -31.39
N ARG A 1077 19.25 -37.33 -31.00
CA ARG A 1077 18.79 -38.39 -30.08
C ARG A 1077 18.40 -37.86 -28.70
N ASP A 1078 19.16 -36.91 -28.16
CA ASP A 1078 18.93 -36.36 -26.81
C ASP A 1078 17.55 -35.69 -26.68
N ARG A 1079 17.10 -34.98 -27.73
CA ARG A 1079 15.78 -34.33 -27.75
C ARG A 1079 14.64 -35.35 -27.78
N LEU A 1080 14.83 -36.49 -28.47
CA LEU A 1080 13.87 -37.62 -28.46
C LEU A 1080 13.85 -38.35 -27.11
N GLN A 1081 15.00 -38.51 -26.44
CA GLN A 1081 15.05 -39.03 -25.07
C GLN A 1081 14.33 -38.09 -24.09
N GLY A 1082 14.44 -36.78 -24.27
CA GLY A 1082 13.62 -35.80 -23.55
C GLY A 1082 12.12 -36.03 -23.75
N LEU A 1083 11.65 -36.21 -24.99
CA LEU A 1083 10.24 -36.52 -25.27
C LEU A 1083 9.78 -37.84 -24.63
N LYS A 1084 10.63 -38.87 -24.62
CA LYS A 1084 10.36 -40.13 -23.93
C LYS A 1084 10.12 -39.91 -22.43
N LEU A 1085 10.99 -39.14 -21.77
CA LEU A 1085 10.83 -38.75 -20.36
C LEU A 1085 9.50 -38.02 -20.12
N LEU A 1086 9.16 -37.07 -21.00
CA LEU A 1086 7.89 -36.34 -20.92
C LEU A 1086 6.69 -37.28 -21.03
N PHE A 1087 6.73 -38.27 -21.92
CA PHE A 1087 5.64 -39.23 -22.11
C PHE A 1087 5.47 -40.19 -20.92
N GLU A 1088 6.57 -40.66 -20.33
CA GLU A 1088 6.53 -41.51 -19.13
C GLU A 1088 6.03 -40.72 -17.92
N TRP A 1089 6.53 -39.50 -17.73
CA TRP A 1089 6.08 -38.62 -16.65
C TRP A 1089 4.60 -38.24 -16.78
N ALA A 1090 4.13 -37.88 -17.98
CA ALA A 1090 2.71 -37.59 -18.22
C ALA A 1090 1.82 -38.82 -17.94
N SER A 1091 2.30 -40.02 -18.30
CA SER A 1091 1.57 -41.27 -18.00
C SER A 1091 1.50 -41.56 -16.50
N MET A 1092 2.55 -41.21 -15.74
CA MET A 1092 2.56 -41.31 -14.28
C MET A 1092 1.54 -40.35 -13.66
N MET A 1093 1.53 -39.07 -14.06
CA MET A 1093 0.56 -38.08 -13.58
C MET A 1093 -0.89 -38.50 -13.84
N GLN A 1094 -1.14 -39.09 -15.01
CA GLN A 1094 -2.46 -39.63 -15.36
C GLN A 1094 -2.88 -40.81 -14.46
N ARG A 1095 -1.95 -41.71 -14.11
CA ARG A 1095 -2.21 -42.81 -13.16
C ARG A 1095 -2.54 -42.29 -11.77
N ASP A 1096 -1.89 -41.21 -11.35
CA ASP A 1096 -2.10 -40.57 -10.05
C ASP A 1096 -3.33 -39.65 -10.01
N GLY A 1097 -4.06 -39.51 -11.13
CA GLY A 1097 -5.27 -38.71 -11.23
C GLY A 1097 -5.03 -37.19 -11.14
N ARG A 1098 -3.81 -36.73 -11.40
CA ARG A 1098 -3.47 -35.29 -11.42
C ARG A 1098 -3.62 -34.75 -12.85
N GLU A 1099 -4.29 -33.61 -13.00
CA GLU A 1099 -4.41 -32.92 -14.28
C GLU A 1099 -3.18 -32.04 -14.52
N MET A 1100 -2.60 -32.11 -15.72
CA MET A 1100 -1.47 -31.28 -16.13
C MET A 1100 -1.95 -29.90 -16.60
N GLN A 1101 -1.49 -28.84 -15.93
CA GLN A 1101 -1.88 -27.44 -16.15
C GLN A 1101 -0.95 -26.72 -17.13
N TRP A 1102 0.37 -26.98 -17.10
CA TRP A 1102 1.31 -26.33 -18.00
C TRP A 1102 1.16 -26.87 -19.42
N VAL A 1103 1.68 -28.06 -19.71
CA VAL A 1103 1.51 -28.73 -21.01
C VAL A 1103 0.29 -29.64 -20.93
N ARG A 1104 -0.82 -29.23 -21.55
CA ARG A 1104 -2.05 -30.03 -21.56
C ARG A 1104 -1.83 -31.40 -22.18
N GLN A 1105 -2.56 -32.40 -21.66
CA GLN A 1105 -2.50 -33.78 -22.14
C GLN A 1105 -2.73 -33.90 -23.67
N GLU A 1106 -3.62 -33.09 -24.23
CA GLU A 1106 -3.90 -33.05 -25.67
C GLU A 1106 -2.66 -32.75 -26.52
N VAL A 1107 -1.77 -31.87 -26.03
CA VAL A 1107 -0.52 -31.51 -26.71
C VAL A 1107 0.46 -32.69 -26.66
N VAL A 1108 0.55 -33.36 -25.50
CA VAL A 1108 1.39 -34.55 -25.32
C VAL A 1108 0.93 -35.69 -26.23
N ASP A 1109 -0.37 -35.93 -26.34
CA ASP A 1109 -0.92 -36.98 -27.21
C ASP A 1109 -0.74 -36.65 -28.69
N ARG A 1110 -0.83 -35.38 -29.09
CA ARG A 1110 -0.49 -34.93 -30.44
C ARG A 1110 0.99 -35.16 -30.76
N LEU A 1111 1.89 -34.86 -29.82
CA LEU A 1111 3.32 -35.12 -29.97
C LEU A 1111 3.60 -36.63 -30.11
N ARG A 1112 2.95 -37.48 -29.31
CA ARG A 1112 3.02 -38.95 -29.47
C ARG A 1112 2.59 -39.39 -30.86
N ALA A 1113 1.48 -38.86 -31.37
CA ALA A 1113 1.00 -39.18 -32.71
C ALA A 1113 1.97 -38.72 -33.80
N LYS A 1114 2.56 -37.51 -33.71
CA LYS A 1114 3.52 -36.98 -34.69
C LYS A 1114 4.81 -37.81 -34.71
N VAL A 1115 5.34 -38.20 -33.54
CA VAL A 1115 6.49 -39.13 -33.43
C VAL A 1115 6.18 -40.47 -34.09
N TRP A 1116 4.98 -41.01 -33.85
CA TRP A 1116 4.57 -42.29 -34.40
C TRP A 1116 4.40 -42.25 -35.93
N MET A 1117 3.83 -41.17 -36.47
CA MET A 1117 3.72 -41.00 -37.93
C MET A 1117 5.08 -40.83 -38.61
N MET A 1118 6.00 -40.07 -38.02
CA MET A 1118 7.38 -39.95 -38.54
C MET A 1118 8.12 -41.29 -38.55
N SER A 1119 7.85 -42.16 -37.58
CA SER A 1119 8.40 -43.52 -37.57
C SER A 1119 7.84 -44.40 -38.69
N ILE A 1120 6.61 -44.13 -39.16
CA ILE A 1120 5.95 -44.91 -40.22
C ILE A 1120 6.39 -44.40 -41.60
N GLU A 1121 6.47 -43.09 -41.81
CA GLU A 1121 6.95 -42.49 -43.07
C GLU A 1121 8.41 -42.85 -43.37
N GLY A 1122 9.24 -43.11 -42.34
CA GLY A 1122 10.62 -43.55 -42.53
C GLY A 1122 10.82 -45.00 -42.99
N ASP A 1123 9.80 -45.87 -42.83
CA ASP A 1123 9.85 -47.25 -43.31
C ASP A 1123 9.50 -47.36 -44.81
N ASP A 1124 8.74 -46.41 -45.37
CA ASP A 1124 8.35 -46.40 -46.80
C ASP A 1124 9.47 -45.88 -47.72
N ASP A 1125 10.39 -45.04 -47.22
CA ASP A 1125 11.57 -44.56 -47.97
C ASP A 1125 12.71 -45.61 -48.07
N HIS A 1126 12.54 -46.78 -47.41
CA HIS A 1126 13.49 -47.90 -47.46
C HIS A 1126 13.04 -49.09 -48.34
N GLN A 1127 11.96 -48.95 -49.12
CA GLN A 1127 11.57 -49.93 -50.16
C GLN A 1127 11.99 -49.56 -51.58
#